data_AF-A0AAV6M7L0-F1
#
_entry.id   AF-A0AAV6M7L0-F1
#
_cell.length_a   1.000
_cell.length_b   1.000
_cell.length_c   1.000
_cell.angle_alpha   90.00
_cell.angle_beta   90.00
_cell.angle_gamma   90.00
#
_symmetry.space_group_name_H-M   'P 1'
#
loop_
_entity.id
_entity.type
_entity.pdbx_description
1 polymer ?
#
loop_
_entity_poly.entity_id
_entity_poly.type
_entity_poly.pdbx_seq_one_letter_code
_entity_poly.pdbx_strand_id
1 'polypeptide(L)'
;MLFTRKKWTKFDRNVASYFLLLHLLCILAPFYFTWTSFFLAIILGSLTGMAISVSYHRNLAHRAFKLPKWLEYSLAYCAAHAIQGDPIDWVSTHRCHHRYVDTERDPHSPIYGFWFSQMTWFFDSYNLTRKVCPNYFKNFEKVERNMFMFFMKHGYPDNVRDLEKQWFYRFMRKTYWLHPLALAGLLYAVGGVPYVIWGMCVRFVVSLHVTSMVNSVCHIWGTQPWNTGDLSRNNWMVALITFGEGWHNNHHAFEYSARHGHEWWEIDYGNLTGMAISVSYHRNLAHRAFKIPKWLEYFLAYCAAHAIQGDPINWVSTHRCHHRYVDTERDPHSPIYGFWFSQMMWFFDSYNLTRKVCPKYFKNFEKVERNKFMFFMKYGNPDNVSDLEKQWFYRFMHKTYWLHPLALAVLLFAIGGVPYVIWGMCVRFVLSLHVTSMVNSVCHIWGKQPWNTGDLSKNNWMIALITFGEGWHNNHHAFEYSARHGHEWWQIDFGNLTGMAISVSYHRNLAHRAFKIPKWLEYFLAYCAAHAIQGDPINWVSTHRCHHRYVDTERDPHSPIYGFWFSQMMWFFDSYNLTRKVCPKYFKNFEKVERNKFMFFMKYGNPDNVSDLEKQWFYRFMHKTYWLHPLALAVLLFAIGGVPYVIWGMCVRFVLSLHVTSMVNSVCHIWGKQPWNTGDLSKNNWMIALITFGEGWHNNHHAFEYSARHGHEWWQIDFGNLTGMAISVSYHRNLAHRAFKIPKWLEYFLAYCAAHAIQGDPINWVSTHRCHHRYVDTERDPHSPIYGFWFSQMMWFFDSYNLTRKVCPKYFKNFEKVERNKFMFFMKYGNPDNVSDLEKQWFYRFMHKTYWLHPLALAVLLFAIGGVPYVIWGMGFVLIELFIVREVRIELARNIYGQFSMPYLGKATMEYGRFIEEQHWMIALITFGEGWHNNHHAFEYSARHGHEWWQIDFGWYIIKFLQVIGLATCVKLPSQTHNFAALNKSKPHLT
;
A
#
# COMPACT_ATOMS: atom_id res chain seq x y z
N MET A 1 14.10 26.52 26.34
CA MET A 1 14.35 27.95 25.98
C MET A 1 14.40 28.05 24.47
N LEU A 2 13.89 29.13 23.87
CA LEU A 2 14.02 29.34 22.42
C LEU A 2 15.49 29.47 22.01
N PHE A 3 15.86 28.80 20.91
CA PHE A 3 17.21 28.70 20.32
C PHE A 3 17.91 30.07 20.14
N THR A 4 17.12 31.13 19.99
CA THR A 4 17.54 32.54 19.82
C THR A 4 18.02 33.25 21.10
N ARG A 5 17.79 32.70 22.31
CA ARG A 5 18.15 33.35 23.60
C ARG A 5 19.23 32.61 24.40
N LYS A 6 19.91 31.64 23.78
CA LYS A 6 20.94 30.78 24.40
C LYS A 6 22.33 31.41 24.31
N LYS A 7 23.17 31.24 25.34
CA LYS A 7 24.63 31.47 25.25
C LYS A 7 25.29 30.30 24.53
N TRP A 8 25.97 30.57 23.41
CA TRP A 8 26.66 29.56 22.60
C TRP A 8 28.12 29.39 23.03
N THR A 9 28.49 28.19 23.48
CA THR A 9 29.90 27.86 23.75
C THR A 9 30.72 27.78 22.45
N LYS A 10 32.04 27.63 22.58
CA LYS A 10 32.92 27.33 21.43
C LYS A 10 32.62 25.94 20.87
N PHE A 11 32.35 24.98 21.75
CA PHE A 11 31.96 23.61 21.41
C PHE A 11 30.67 23.57 20.58
N ASP A 12 29.57 24.17 21.08
CA ASP A 12 28.27 24.17 20.40
C ASP A 12 28.36 24.71 18.95
N ARG A 13 29.20 25.74 18.76
CA ARG A 13 29.49 26.33 17.43
C ARG A 13 30.22 25.34 16.53
N ASN A 14 31.25 24.65 17.03
CA ASN A 14 31.98 23.65 16.25
C ASN A 14 31.05 22.50 15.80
N VAL A 15 30.20 21.98 16.69
CA VAL A 15 29.22 20.92 16.36
C VAL A 15 28.22 21.42 15.31
N ALA A 16 27.67 22.63 15.48
CA ALA A 16 26.76 23.22 14.51
C ALA A 16 27.43 23.45 13.14
N SER A 17 28.69 23.91 13.10
CA SER A 17 29.47 24.06 11.87
C SER A 17 29.75 22.72 11.18
N TYR A 18 30.04 21.65 11.92
CA TYR A 18 30.24 20.31 11.37
C TYR A 18 28.96 19.74 10.76
N PHE A 19 27.84 19.84 11.48
CA PHE A 19 26.52 19.42 10.96
C PHE A 19 26.16 20.22 9.72
N LEU A 20 26.29 21.55 9.75
CA LEU A 20 26.02 22.41 8.61
C LEU A 20 26.91 22.05 7.41
N LEU A 21 28.21 21.82 7.62
CA LEU A 21 29.13 21.42 6.55
C LEU A 21 28.70 20.10 5.89
N LEU A 22 28.34 19.07 6.65
CA LEU A 22 27.90 17.81 6.07
C LEU A 22 26.56 17.92 5.32
N HIS A 23 25.62 18.74 5.79
CA HIS A 23 24.38 19.02 5.08
C HIS A 23 24.63 19.82 3.78
N LEU A 24 25.57 20.78 3.79
CA LEU A 24 25.99 21.51 2.59
C LEU A 24 26.73 20.60 1.61
N LEU A 25 27.56 19.66 2.07
CA LEU A 25 28.22 18.67 1.21
C LEU A 25 27.21 17.71 0.55
N CYS A 26 26.03 17.49 1.13
CA CYS A 26 24.96 16.74 0.46
C CYS A 26 24.38 17.48 -0.76
N ILE A 27 24.55 18.80 -0.90
CA ILE A 27 24.19 19.55 -2.12
C ILE A 27 25.07 19.09 -3.30
N LEU A 28 26.27 18.56 -3.04
CA LEU A 28 27.14 17.99 -4.07
C LEU A 28 26.67 16.60 -4.56
N ALA A 29 25.73 15.94 -3.87
CA ALA A 29 25.33 14.56 -4.18
C ALA A 29 24.82 14.33 -5.63
N PRO A 30 24.04 15.24 -6.26
CA PRO A 30 23.64 15.09 -7.65
C PRO A 30 24.81 15.22 -8.63
N PHE A 31 25.79 16.09 -8.32
CA PHE A 31 26.97 16.35 -9.16
C PHE A 31 28.02 15.23 -9.09
N TYR A 32 28.00 14.44 -8.00
CA TYR A 32 28.85 13.27 -7.81
C TYR A 32 28.04 11.97 -7.69
N PHE A 33 26.92 11.87 -8.42
CA PHE A 33 26.10 10.67 -8.45
C PHE A 33 26.73 9.55 -9.30
N THR A 34 26.87 8.36 -8.72
CA THR A 34 27.08 7.12 -9.46
C THR A 34 26.22 6.01 -8.85
N TRP A 35 25.80 5.03 -9.65
CA TRP A 35 25.04 3.89 -9.12
C TRP A 35 25.79 3.12 -8.04
N THR A 36 27.11 2.96 -8.19
CA THR A 36 27.93 2.23 -7.21
C THR A 36 28.08 3.01 -5.91
N SER A 37 28.26 4.34 -5.94
CA SER A 37 28.31 5.16 -4.73
C SER A 37 26.94 5.25 -4.03
N PHE A 38 25.85 5.24 -4.78
CA PHE A 38 24.47 5.18 -4.26
C PHE A 38 24.19 3.86 -3.54
N PHE A 39 24.45 2.70 -4.17
CA PHE A 39 24.26 1.40 -3.52
C PHE A 39 25.18 1.19 -2.32
N LEU A 40 26.44 1.66 -2.40
CA LEU A 40 27.36 1.69 -1.26
C LEU A 40 26.76 2.47 -0.07
N ALA A 41 26.15 3.64 -0.31
CA ALA A 41 25.53 4.43 0.74
C ALA A 41 24.33 3.71 1.38
N ILE A 42 23.52 2.99 0.58
CA ILE A 42 22.43 2.15 1.09
C ILE A 42 22.98 0.99 1.93
N ILE A 43 23.94 0.22 1.41
CA ILE A 43 24.51 -0.95 2.09
C ILE A 43 25.17 -0.54 3.42
N LEU A 44 26.05 0.47 3.39
CA LEU A 44 26.67 1.00 4.61
C LEU A 44 25.62 1.61 5.54
N GLY A 45 24.59 2.29 5.02
CA GLY A 45 23.48 2.84 5.81
C GLY A 45 22.74 1.76 6.57
N SER A 46 22.29 0.71 5.87
CA SER A 46 21.61 -0.45 6.47
C SER A 46 22.49 -1.20 7.47
N LEU A 47 23.75 -1.47 7.14
CA LEU A 47 24.69 -2.14 8.05
C LEU A 47 24.93 -1.32 9.33
N THR A 48 25.13 0.00 9.21
CA THR A 48 25.35 0.86 10.38
C THR A 48 24.08 1.12 11.18
N GLY A 49 22.91 1.20 10.53
CA GLY A 49 21.60 1.29 11.19
C GLY A 49 21.22 0.04 11.97
N MET A 50 21.36 -1.15 11.35
CA MET A 50 21.20 -2.43 12.05
C MET A 50 22.21 -2.60 13.19
N ALA A 51 23.45 -2.11 13.02
CA ALA A 51 24.44 -2.15 14.08
C ALA A 51 24.10 -1.22 15.25
N ILE A 52 23.53 -0.02 15.01
CA ILE A 52 23.01 0.86 16.06
C ILE A 52 21.87 0.17 16.81
N SER A 53 20.87 -0.36 16.09
CA SER A 53 19.74 -1.11 16.64
C SER A 53 20.18 -2.30 17.49
N VAL A 54 20.92 -3.25 16.91
CA VAL A 54 21.29 -4.50 17.58
C VAL A 54 22.36 -4.26 18.65
N SER A 55 23.39 -3.44 18.40
CA SER A 55 24.48 -3.21 19.36
C SER A 55 24.20 -2.08 20.33
N TYR A 56 24.24 -0.82 19.88
CA TYR A 56 24.19 0.33 20.77
C TYR A 56 22.89 0.37 21.58
N HIS A 57 21.76 0.08 20.93
CA HIS A 57 20.45 0.15 21.53
C HIS A 57 20.07 -1.12 22.29
N ARG A 58 19.66 -2.19 21.60
CA ARG A 58 19.08 -3.38 22.25
C ARG A 58 20.08 -4.14 23.12
N ASN A 59 21.34 -4.30 22.69
CA ASN A 59 22.37 -5.02 23.46
C ASN A 59 23.06 -4.16 24.53
N LEU A 60 23.58 -2.98 24.18
CA LEU A 60 24.42 -2.21 25.08
C LEU A 60 23.60 -1.28 25.99
N ALA A 61 22.63 -0.53 25.48
CA ALA A 61 21.80 0.32 26.33
C ALA A 61 20.86 -0.52 27.20
N HIS A 62 20.07 -1.40 26.57
CA HIS A 62 19.00 -2.14 27.23
C HIS A 62 19.36 -3.52 27.75
N ARG A 63 20.45 -4.13 27.25
CA ARG A 63 20.89 -5.49 27.64
C ARG A 63 19.82 -6.56 27.41
N ALA A 64 18.95 -6.34 26.42
CA ALA A 64 17.84 -7.22 26.05
C ALA A 64 18.28 -8.65 25.68
N PHE A 65 19.53 -8.80 25.27
CA PHE A 65 20.21 -10.07 25.06
C PHE A 65 21.72 -9.90 25.28
N LYS A 66 22.40 -11.01 25.55
CA LYS A 66 23.87 -11.06 25.73
C LYS A 66 24.52 -11.61 24.46
N LEU A 67 25.68 -11.06 24.11
CA LEU A 67 26.47 -11.46 22.95
C LEU A 67 27.86 -11.95 23.38
N PRO A 68 28.52 -12.86 22.63
CA PRO A 68 29.93 -13.13 22.83
C PRO A 68 30.75 -11.88 22.50
N LYS A 69 31.78 -11.57 23.29
CA LYS A 69 32.48 -10.27 23.25
C LYS A 69 33.07 -9.91 21.89
N TRP A 70 33.53 -10.90 21.10
CA TRP A 70 34.01 -10.62 19.75
C TRP A 70 32.91 -10.02 18.87
N LEU A 71 31.67 -10.52 18.92
CA LEU A 71 30.55 -9.95 18.18
C LEU A 71 30.08 -8.64 18.81
N GLU A 72 29.97 -8.58 20.14
CA GLU A 72 29.60 -7.36 20.85
C GLU A 72 30.49 -6.18 20.40
N TYR A 73 31.79 -6.45 20.24
CA TYR A 73 32.79 -5.48 19.77
C TYR A 73 32.72 -5.26 18.25
N SER A 74 32.54 -6.30 17.42
CA SER A 74 32.37 -6.13 15.96
C SER A 74 31.13 -5.31 15.61
N LEU A 75 29.98 -5.58 16.23
CA LEU A 75 28.76 -4.80 15.98
C LEU A 75 28.87 -3.38 16.54
N ALA A 76 29.48 -3.19 17.71
CA ALA A 76 29.73 -1.85 18.24
C ALA A 76 30.72 -1.05 17.37
N TYR A 77 31.69 -1.73 16.74
CA TYR A 77 32.60 -1.13 15.76
C TYR A 77 31.83 -0.68 14.51
N CYS A 78 30.99 -1.55 13.95
CA CYS A 78 30.10 -1.19 12.83
C CYS A 78 29.17 -0.03 13.19
N ALA A 79 28.59 -0.03 14.40
CA ALA A 79 27.72 1.04 14.89
C ALA A 79 28.45 2.39 15.01
N ALA A 80 29.72 2.41 15.41
CA ALA A 80 30.52 3.64 15.48
C ALA A 80 30.65 4.34 14.10
N HIS A 81 30.61 3.58 13.00
CA HIS A 81 30.58 4.15 11.64
C HIS A 81 29.25 4.84 11.29
N ALA A 82 28.20 4.76 12.10
CA ALA A 82 27.00 5.62 11.97
C ALA A 82 27.28 7.10 12.34
N ILE A 83 28.42 7.38 12.98
CA ILE A 83 28.88 8.72 13.40
C ILE A 83 27.94 9.42 14.40
N GLN A 84 27.25 8.66 15.26
CA GLN A 84 26.30 9.19 16.26
C GLN A 84 26.89 9.33 17.69
N GLY A 85 28.19 9.10 17.84
CA GLY A 85 28.89 9.07 19.13
C GLY A 85 29.62 7.75 19.36
N ASP A 86 30.55 7.75 20.31
CA ASP A 86 31.20 6.52 20.75
C ASP A 86 30.21 5.62 21.54
N PRO A 87 30.47 4.30 21.66
CA PRO A 87 29.52 3.38 22.27
C PRO A 87 29.15 3.74 23.72
N ILE A 88 30.07 4.34 24.47
CA ILE A 88 29.84 4.73 25.86
C ILE A 88 28.95 5.99 25.92
N ASP A 89 29.22 6.99 25.08
CA ASP A 89 28.48 8.26 25.07
C ASP A 89 27.05 8.09 24.53
N TRP A 90 26.86 7.29 23.47
CA TRP A 90 25.53 6.98 22.93
C TRP A 90 24.68 6.22 23.96
N VAL A 91 25.23 5.16 24.55
CA VAL A 91 24.55 4.33 25.56
C VAL A 91 24.25 5.13 26.83
N SER A 92 25.19 5.97 27.28
CA SER A 92 24.97 6.82 28.47
C SER A 92 23.85 7.83 28.26
N THR A 93 23.78 8.41 27.06
CA THR A 93 22.72 9.32 26.63
C THR A 93 21.37 8.60 26.56
N HIS A 94 21.31 7.44 25.92
CA HIS A 94 20.07 6.68 25.76
C HIS A 94 19.53 6.13 27.10
N ARG A 95 20.40 5.62 27.98
CA ARG A 95 20.03 5.26 29.36
C ARG A 95 19.56 6.45 30.20
N CYS A 96 20.00 7.68 29.89
CA CYS A 96 19.49 8.90 30.52
C CYS A 96 18.13 9.33 29.97
N HIS A 97 17.89 9.18 28.66
CA HIS A 97 16.58 9.39 28.05
C HIS A 97 15.54 8.50 28.73
N HIS A 98 15.72 7.18 28.74
CA HIS A 98 14.81 6.25 29.43
C HIS A 98 14.58 6.59 30.92
N ARG A 99 15.63 6.97 31.65
CA ARG A 99 15.52 7.31 33.08
C ARG A 99 14.73 8.59 33.37
N TYR A 100 14.71 9.53 32.43
CA TYR A 100 14.16 10.88 32.62
C TYR A 100 13.18 11.28 31.51
N VAL A 101 12.62 10.28 30.82
CA VAL A 101 11.88 10.43 29.56
C VAL A 101 10.85 11.54 29.64
N ASP A 102 10.85 12.41 28.63
CA ASP A 102 9.90 13.52 28.51
C ASP A 102 9.88 14.51 29.69
N THR A 103 10.98 14.57 30.45
CA THR A 103 11.23 15.60 31.47
C THR A 103 12.34 16.58 31.06
N GLU A 104 12.53 17.65 31.83
CA GLU A 104 13.66 18.59 31.68
C GLU A 104 15.06 17.96 31.75
N ARG A 105 15.18 16.69 32.17
CA ARG A 105 16.43 15.93 32.28
C ARG A 105 16.61 14.87 31.18
N ASP A 106 15.68 14.74 30.25
CA ASP A 106 15.86 13.92 29.05
C ASP A 106 16.71 14.68 28.00
N PRO A 107 17.83 14.08 27.51
CA PRO A 107 18.71 14.70 26.53
C PRO A 107 18.08 15.17 25.22
N HIS A 108 17.00 14.55 24.76
CA HIS A 108 16.34 14.90 23.51
C HIS A 108 14.84 15.11 23.71
N SER A 109 14.46 15.65 24.87
CA SER A 109 13.06 15.73 25.27
C SER A 109 12.14 16.45 24.26
N PRO A 110 11.09 15.79 23.75
CA PRO A 110 10.10 16.34 22.83
C PRO A 110 9.28 17.48 23.44
N ILE A 111 9.28 17.64 24.78
CA ILE A 111 8.60 18.76 25.47
C ILE A 111 9.17 20.13 25.08
N TYR A 112 10.41 20.16 24.57
CA TYR A 112 11.04 21.37 24.01
C TYR A 112 10.74 21.57 22.51
N GLY A 113 9.93 20.68 21.91
CA GLY A 113 9.40 20.76 20.54
C GLY A 113 10.10 19.83 19.55
N PHE A 114 9.41 19.52 18.45
CA PHE A 114 9.90 18.62 17.39
C PHE A 114 11.33 18.91 16.90
N TRP A 115 11.66 20.19 16.65
CA TRP A 115 13.00 20.59 16.18
C TRP A 115 14.08 20.48 17.27
N PHE A 116 13.71 20.37 18.54
CA PHE A 116 14.64 20.05 19.63
C PHE A 116 15.02 18.57 19.55
N SER A 117 14.05 17.66 19.68
CA SER A 117 14.29 16.22 19.68
C SER A 117 14.84 15.69 18.35
N GLN A 118 14.44 16.28 17.22
CA GLN A 118 14.95 15.89 15.89
C GLN A 118 16.42 16.28 15.64
N MET A 119 16.90 17.42 16.17
CA MET A 119 18.23 17.94 15.77
C MET A 119 18.86 18.92 16.75
N THR A 120 18.14 19.93 17.27
CA THR A 120 18.82 21.05 17.94
C THR A 120 19.34 20.74 19.34
N TRP A 121 18.95 19.60 19.93
CA TRP A 121 19.53 19.08 21.18
C TRP A 121 21.05 18.82 21.08
N PHE A 122 21.54 18.35 19.92
CA PHE A 122 22.98 18.16 19.65
C PHE A 122 23.82 19.44 19.85
N PHE A 123 23.19 20.61 19.78
CA PHE A 123 23.86 21.90 19.89
C PHE A 123 23.75 22.55 21.28
N ASP A 124 22.97 22.04 22.23
CA ASP A 124 22.77 22.68 23.56
C ASP A 124 23.51 21.95 24.70
N SER A 125 24.65 21.34 24.37
CA SER A 125 25.36 20.39 25.23
C SER A 125 25.74 20.97 26.60
N TYR A 126 26.12 22.24 26.68
CA TYR A 126 26.50 22.90 27.94
C TYR A 126 25.33 23.02 28.92
N ASN A 127 24.18 23.53 28.46
CA ASN A 127 22.99 23.69 29.31
C ASN A 127 22.43 22.32 29.71
N LEU A 128 22.43 21.37 28.77
CA LEU A 128 21.86 20.07 28.98
C LEU A 128 22.72 19.22 29.93
N THR A 129 24.04 19.21 29.76
CA THR A 129 24.96 18.54 30.72
C THR A 129 24.83 19.12 32.14
N ARG A 130 24.67 20.44 32.26
CA ARG A 130 24.41 21.11 33.55
C ARG A 130 23.08 20.66 34.20
N LYS A 131 22.03 20.47 33.40
CA LYS A 131 20.70 20.02 33.87
C LYS A 131 20.67 18.54 34.25
N VAL A 132 21.23 17.67 33.40
CA VAL A 132 21.18 16.20 33.56
C VAL A 132 22.21 15.71 34.59
N CYS A 133 23.43 16.27 34.55
CA CYS A 133 24.59 15.80 35.32
C CYS A 133 25.32 16.93 36.08
N PRO A 134 24.68 17.66 37.02
CA PRO A 134 25.26 18.83 37.68
C PRO A 134 26.56 18.56 38.46
N ASN A 135 26.76 17.35 38.98
CA ASN A 135 28.02 16.97 39.64
C ASN A 135 29.18 16.74 38.65
N TYR A 136 28.89 16.25 37.44
CA TYR A 136 29.89 16.14 36.36
C TYR A 136 30.24 17.53 35.82
N PHE A 137 29.24 18.42 35.73
CA PHE A 137 29.41 19.81 35.31
C PHE A 137 30.42 20.59 36.18
N LYS A 138 30.51 20.34 37.49
CA LYS A 138 31.54 20.93 38.36
C LYS A 138 32.98 20.56 37.99
N ASN A 139 33.19 19.37 37.41
CA ASN A 139 34.49 18.97 36.86
C ASN A 139 34.67 19.41 35.40
N PHE A 140 33.59 19.77 34.71
CA PHE A 140 33.57 20.05 33.28
C PHE A 140 34.35 21.33 32.91
N GLU A 141 34.35 22.35 33.78
CA GLU A 141 35.20 23.55 33.62
C GLU A 141 36.71 23.24 33.51
N LYS A 142 37.17 22.05 33.92
CA LYS A 142 38.56 21.59 33.76
C LYS A 142 38.82 20.72 32.52
N VAL A 143 37.79 20.28 31.80
CA VAL A 143 37.88 19.20 30.78
C VAL A 143 37.99 19.74 29.33
N GLU A 144 37.92 21.05 29.12
CA GLU A 144 37.93 21.72 27.80
C GLU A 144 39.31 21.73 27.08
N ARG A 145 39.98 20.57 26.97
CA ARG A 145 41.36 20.47 26.41
C ARG A 145 41.63 19.35 25.40
N ASN A 146 40.63 18.57 24.96
CA ASN A 146 40.88 17.50 23.97
C ASN A 146 40.08 17.68 22.68
N MET A 147 40.80 17.99 21.58
CA MET A 147 40.26 18.31 20.26
C MET A 147 39.47 17.16 19.60
N PHE A 148 39.71 15.92 20.04
CA PHE A 148 39.06 14.71 19.49
C PHE A 148 37.69 14.39 20.12
N MET A 149 37.18 15.22 21.02
CA MET A 149 35.87 15.04 21.65
C MET A 149 34.91 16.07 21.06
N PHE A 150 34.03 15.62 20.15
CA PHE A 150 33.14 16.48 19.33
C PHE A 150 31.65 16.20 19.54
N PHE A 151 31.32 15.10 20.23
CA PHE A 151 30.00 14.85 20.80
C PHE A 151 30.14 14.88 22.31
N MET A 152 29.08 15.30 23.00
CA MET A 152 29.10 15.56 24.44
C MET A 152 28.37 14.47 25.22
N LYS A 153 28.89 14.21 26.43
CA LYS A 153 28.27 13.32 27.41
C LYS A 153 26.99 13.94 27.97
N HIS A 154 25.85 13.54 27.42
CA HIS A 154 24.55 13.88 27.99
C HIS A 154 24.09 12.89 29.07
N GLY A 155 24.97 11.97 29.50
CA GLY A 155 24.65 10.95 30.50
C GLY A 155 25.64 10.82 31.66
N TYR A 156 25.19 10.11 32.71
CA TYR A 156 25.94 9.92 33.95
C TYR A 156 27.16 9.02 33.72
N PRO A 157 28.37 9.38 34.19
CA PRO A 157 29.51 8.43 34.23
C PRO A 157 29.13 7.13 34.95
N ASP A 158 28.25 7.24 35.95
CA ASP A 158 27.81 6.13 36.77
C ASP A 158 26.84 5.17 36.05
N ASN A 159 26.13 5.63 35.01
CA ASN A 159 25.18 4.79 34.27
C ASN A 159 25.84 3.92 33.19
N VAL A 160 27.15 4.04 32.96
CA VAL A 160 27.93 3.29 31.95
C VAL A 160 29.24 2.69 32.47
N ARG A 161 29.39 2.55 33.79
CA ARG A 161 30.56 1.91 34.43
C ARG A 161 30.81 0.47 33.93
N ASP A 162 29.80 -0.20 33.38
CA ASP A 162 29.89 -1.52 32.72
C ASP A 162 30.61 -1.47 31.36
N LEU A 163 30.47 -0.38 30.61
CA LEU A 163 31.23 -0.15 29.37
C LEU A 163 32.61 0.43 29.69
N GLU A 164 32.72 1.39 30.61
CA GLU A 164 34.00 2.03 30.96
C GLU A 164 35.04 1.06 31.54
N LYS A 165 34.61 -0.02 32.20
CA LYS A 165 35.49 -1.12 32.65
C LYS A 165 36.14 -1.90 31.51
N GLN A 166 35.56 -1.92 30.31
CA GLN A 166 36.05 -2.70 29.17
C GLN A 166 37.07 -1.90 28.34
N TRP A 167 38.21 -2.53 28.03
CA TRP A 167 39.30 -1.85 27.30
C TRP A 167 38.88 -1.43 25.89
N PHE A 168 38.07 -2.26 25.20
CA PHE A 168 37.61 -2.00 23.84
C PHE A 168 36.80 -0.70 23.74
N TYR A 169 35.87 -0.45 24.66
CA TYR A 169 35.09 0.78 24.66
C TYR A 169 35.92 2.00 25.03
N ARG A 170 36.89 1.88 25.95
CA ARG A 170 37.87 2.95 26.21
C ARG A 170 38.74 3.25 24.98
N PHE A 171 39.13 2.23 24.22
CA PHE A 171 39.84 2.36 22.95
C PHE A 171 38.96 3.11 21.94
N MET A 172 37.75 2.60 21.65
CA MET A 172 36.80 3.22 20.72
C MET A 172 36.51 4.69 21.03
N ARG A 173 36.33 5.06 22.31
CA ARG A 173 36.19 6.46 22.72
C ARG A 173 37.45 7.29 22.44
N LYS A 174 38.64 6.75 22.71
CA LYS A 174 39.93 7.44 22.49
C LYS A 174 40.25 7.63 21.00
N THR A 175 39.88 6.67 20.16
CA THR A 175 40.20 6.65 18.72
C THR A 175 39.02 6.98 17.82
N TYR A 176 37.86 7.35 18.37
CA TYR A 176 36.57 7.47 17.67
C TYR A 176 36.68 8.06 16.25
N TRP A 177 37.21 9.28 16.11
CA TRP A 177 37.32 9.96 14.82
C TRP A 177 38.25 9.31 13.81
N LEU A 178 39.25 8.53 14.26
CA LEU A 178 40.12 7.79 13.36
C LEU A 178 39.33 6.73 12.55
N HIS A 179 38.23 6.19 13.08
CA HIS A 179 37.46 5.15 12.39
C HIS A 179 36.61 5.70 11.24
N PRO A 180 35.77 6.75 11.39
CA PRO A 180 35.12 7.41 10.25
C PRO A 180 36.11 8.03 9.26
N LEU A 181 37.25 8.58 9.73
CA LEU A 181 38.28 9.12 8.83
C LEU A 181 39.00 8.03 8.03
N ALA A 182 39.32 6.88 8.64
CA ALA A 182 39.87 5.72 7.93
C ALA A 182 38.87 5.17 6.91
N LEU A 183 37.56 5.11 7.25
CA LEU A 183 36.53 4.75 6.29
C LEU A 183 36.44 5.78 5.14
N ALA A 184 36.47 7.09 5.43
CA ALA A 184 36.47 8.12 4.39
C ALA A 184 37.69 8.01 3.46
N GLY A 185 38.88 7.76 4.02
CA GLY A 185 40.11 7.53 3.25
C GLY A 185 40.04 6.27 2.38
N LEU A 186 39.51 5.16 2.92
CA LEU A 186 39.28 3.94 2.17
C LEU A 186 38.27 4.15 1.04
N LEU A 187 37.15 4.82 1.31
CA LEU A 187 36.13 5.12 0.29
C LEU A 187 36.67 6.05 -0.80
N TYR A 188 37.49 7.04 -0.44
CA TYR A 188 38.20 7.87 -1.42
C TYR A 188 39.19 7.06 -2.27
N ALA A 189 39.96 6.16 -1.67
CA ALA A 189 40.91 5.31 -2.38
C ALA A 189 40.21 4.32 -3.34
N VAL A 190 39.01 3.82 -2.98
CA VAL A 190 38.27 2.84 -3.78
C VAL A 190 37.42 3.48 -4.89
N GLY A 191 36.79 4.64 -4.65
CA GLY A 191 35.85 5.24 -5.60
C GLY A 191 35.79 6.77 -5.58
N GLY A 192 36.85 7.43 -5.10
CA GLY A 192 37.05 8.86 -5.20
C GLY A 192 36.01 9.71 -4.46
N VAL A 193 35.85 10.95 -4.93
CA VAL A 193 34.90 11.92 -4.37
C VAL A 193 33.45 11.39 -4.33
N PRO A 194 32.90 10.71 -5.36
CA PRO A 194 31.57 10.11 -5.29
C PRO A 194 31.33 9.19 -4.08
N TYR A 195 32.31 8.35 -3.76
CA TYR A 195 32.19 7.41 -2.64
C TYR A 195 32.27 8.12 -1.28
N VAL A 196 33.01 9.22 -1.17
CA VAL A 196 33.02 10.06 0.03
C VAL A 196 31.71 10.83 0.18
N ILE A 197 31.23 11.49 -0.88
CA ILE A 197 29.98 12.27 -0.84
C ILE A 197 28.79 11.35 -0.50
N TRP A 198 28.64 10.21 -1.17
CA TRP A 198 27.52 9.31 -0.90
C TRP A 198 27.72 8.45 0.35
N GLY A 199 28.86 7.76 0.44
CA GLY A 199 29.15 6.80 1.52
C GLY A 199 29.49 7.44 2.87
N MET A 200 29.95 8.69 2.90
CA MET A 200 30.12 9.45 4.15
C MET A 200 29.03 10.50 4.34
N CYS A 201 28.91 11.50 3.45
CA CYS A 201 28.06 12.67 3.72
C CYS A 201 26.55 12.36 3.63
N VAL A 202 26.07 11.86 2.49
CA VAL A 202 24.63 11.56 2.29
C VAL A 202 24.17 10.46 3.24
N ARG A 203 24.92 9.35 3.33
CA ARG A 203 24.63 8.28 4.29
C ARG A 203 24.52 8.80 5.72
N PHE A 204 25.46 9.66 6.17
CA PHE A 204 25.41 10.22 7.52
C PHE A 204 24.14 11.06 7.72
N VAL A 205 23.85 12.02 6.84
CA VAL A 205 22.69 12.90 6.98
C VAL A 205 21.38 12.09 6.99
N VAL A 206 21.22 11.12 6.09
CA VAL A 206 20.05 10.23 6.08
C VAL A 206 19.97 9.40 7.36
N SER A 207 21.06 8.75 7.79
CA SER A 207 21.07 7.89 8.99
C SER A 207 20.79 8.69 10.27
N LEU A 208 21.33 9.90 10.36
CA LEU A 208 21.09 10.86 11.44
C LEU A 208 19.61 11.24 11.50
N HIS A 209 19.02 11.69 10.38
CA HIS A 209 17.60 12.07 10.36
C HIS A 209 16.67 10.89 10.66
N VAL A 210 16.94 9.70 10.10
CA VAL A 210 16.16 8.48 10.34
C VAL A 210 16.24 8.03 11.80
N THR A 211 17.40 8.14 12.45
CA THR A 211 17.51 7.81 13.87
C THR A 211 16.83 8.86 14.75
N SER A 212 17.01 10.15 14.43
CA SER A 212 16.31 11.25 15.13
C SER A 212 14.78 11.19 15.01
N MET A 213 14.21 10.54 13.99
CA MET A 213 12.77 10.29 13.90
C MET A 213 12.25 9.36 15.00
N VAL A 214 13.10 8.53 15.61
CA VAL A 214 12.75 7.76 16.80
C VAL A 214 12.49 8.75 17.95
N ASN A 215 13.47 9.61 18.26
CA ASN A 215 13.38 10.63 19.31
C ASN A 215 12.27 11.68 19.08
N SER A 216 11.88 11.96 17.82
CA SER A 216 10.95 13.04 17.48
C SER A 216 9.58 12.54 17.03
N VAL A 217 9.49 11.86 15.88
CA VAL A 217 8.25 11.34 15.30
C VAL A 217 7.66 10.30 16.25
N CYS A 218 8.47 9.41 16.80
CA CYS A 218 7.99 8.38 17.72
C CYS A 218 7.81 8.86 19.18
N HIS A 219 7.85 10.18 19.43
CA HIS A 219 7.35 10.81 20.67
C HIS A 219 6.20 11.82 20.42
N ILE A 220 5.74 11.96 19.18
CA ILE A 220 4.75 12.99 18.79
C ILE A 220 3.63 12.40 17.91
N TRP A 221 3.96 11.47 17.02
CA TRP A 221 3.06 10.93 16.00
C TRP A 221 3.11 9.41 15.90
N GLY A 222 2.03 8.76 16.32
CA GLY A 222 1.81 7.33 16.20
C GLY A 222 0.73 6.87 17.17
N THR A 223 0.67 5.58 17.45
CA THR A 223 -0.25 4.99 18.43
C THR A 223 0.43 4.85 19.79
N GLN A 224 -0.32 4.98 20.90
CA GLN A 224 0.18 4.71 22.25
C GLN A 224 -0.59 3.52 22.86
N PRO A 225 -0.32 2.27 22.44
CA PRO A 225 -0.96 1.09 23.03
C PRO A 225 -0.69 0.93 24.54
N TRP A 226 0.46 1.40 25.04
CA TRP A 226 0.89 1.27 26.42
C TRP A 226 0.93 2.61 27.14
N ASN A 227 0.25 2.69 28.28
CA ASN A 227 0.34 3.85 29.17
C ASN A 227 1.66 3.84 29.95
N THR A 228 2.72 4.27 29.28
CA THR A 228 4.09 4.42 29.79
C THR A 228 4.25 5.61 30.74
N GLY A 229 3.27 6.51 30.81
CA GLY A 229 3.39 7.81 31.49
C GLY A 229 4.20 8.86 30.72
N ASP A 230 4.72 8.49 29.54
CA ASP A 230 5.48 9.35 28.63
C ASP A 230 4.73 9.60 27.30
N LEU A 231 5.39 10.25 26.35
CA LEU A 231 4.89 10.64 25.04
C LEU A 231 5.33 9.69 23.91
N SER A 232 5.98 8.56 24.20
CA SER A 232 6.40 7.58 23.19
C SER A 232 5.21 7.05 22.36
N ARG A 233 5.44 6.73 21.08
CA ARG A 233 4.44 6.33 20.08
C ARG A 233 4.97 5.27 19.12
N ASN A 234 4.18 4.24 18.83
CA ASN A 234 4.43 3.29 17.75
C ASN A 234 4.12 3.94 16.38
N ASN A 235 5.12 4.01 15.52
CA ASN A 235 5.05 4.53 14.16
C ASN A 235 5.62 3.51 13.16
N TRP A 236 4.74 2.88 12.39
CA TRP A 236 5.10 1.79 11.48
C TRP A 236 6.02 2.22 10.32
N MET A 237 5.91 3.47 9.86
CA MET A 237 6.78 4.00 8.80
C MET A 237 8.21 4.17 9.32
N VAL A 238 8.37 4.71 10.54
CA VAL A 238 9.68 4.80 11.18
C VAL A 238 10.22 3.41 11.47
N ALA A 239 9.39 2.47 11.92
CA ALA A 239 9.82 1.09 12.19
C ALA A 239 10.35 0.39 10.93
N LEU A 240 9.70 0.58 9.78
CA LEU A 240 10.14 0.03 8.50
C LEU A 240 11.56 0.48 8.12
N ILE A 241 11.86 1.77 8.26
CA ILE A 241 13.15 2.37 7.86
C ILE A 241 14.24 2.31 8.95
N THR A 242 13.87 1.95 10.19
CA THR A 242 14.80 1.80 11.33
C THR A 242 15.06 0.34 11.72
N PHE A 243 14.48 -0.64 11.01
CA PHE A 243 14.57 -2.07 11.35
C PHE A 243 13.89 -2.44 12.68
N GLY A 244 12.77 -1.76 12.99
CA GLY A 244 11.89 -2.05 14.13
C GLY A 244 11.87 -0.98 15.23
N GLU A 245 12.78 0.00 15.22
CA GLU A 245 12.90 1.00 16.31
C GLU A 245 11.71 1.96 16.43
N GLY A 246 10.97 2.17 15.35
CA GLY A 246 9.73 2.94 15.37
C GLY A 246 8.57 2.29 16.13
N TRP A 247 8.68 1.04 16.59
CA TRP A 247 7.74 0.47 17.58
C TRP A 247 8.07 1.01 18.98
N HIS A 248 8.03 2.33 19.12
CA HIS A 248 8.74 3.03 20.19
C HIS A 248 7.97 3.09 21.51
N ASN A 249 6.63 3.08 21.48
CA ASN A 249 5.84 2.97 22.72
C ASN A 249 5.87 1.55 23.30
N ASN A 250 5.92 0.53 22.45
CA ASN A 250 6.25 -0.83 22.85
C ASN A 250 7.63 -0.87 23.51
N HIS A 251 8.64 -0.30 22.85
CA HIS A 251 10.00 -0.21 23.38
C HIS A 251 10.05 0.50 24.74
N HIS A 252 9.34 1.61 24.92
CA HIS A 252 9.29 2.32 26.20
C HIS A 252 8.56 1.54 27.31
N ALA A 253 7.53 0.76 26.96
CA ALA A 253 6.85 -0.12 27.90
C ALA A 253 7.68 -1.35 28.29
N PHE A 254 8.53 -1.84 27.37
CA PHE A 254 9.28 -3.08 27.53
C PHE A 254 10.74 -2.92 27.07
N GLU A 255 11.46 -1.98 27.68
CA GLU A 255 12.80 -1.55 27.24
C GLU A 255 13.82 -2.70 27.15
N TYR A 256 13.65 -3.75 27.95
CA TYR A 256 14.48 -4.97 27.95
C TYR A 256 14.12 -5.98 26.84
N SER A 257 13.17 -5.68 25.96
CA SER A 257 12.76 -6.61 24.89
C SER A 257 13.74 -6.59 23.72
N ALA A 258 14.13 -7.78 23.24
CA ALA A 258 14.97 -7.90 22.05
C ALA A 258 14.22 -7.63 20.73
N ARG A 259 12.88 -7.59 20.79
CA ARG A 259 11.94 -7.37 19.68
C ARG A 259 11.03 -6.20 20.05
N HIS A 260 10.95 -5.16 19.22
CA HIS A 260 10.14 -3.97 19.54
C HIS A 260 8.74 -4.03 18.94
N GLY A 261 8.55 -4.76 17.84
CA GLY A 261 7.21 -5.20 17.47
C GLY A 261 6.72 -6.23 18.49
N HIS A 262 5.61 -6.00 19.17
CA HIS A 262 5.03 -6.98 20.10
C HIS A 262 3.81 -7.62 19.46
N GLU A 263 2.95 -6.78 18.94
CA GLU A 263 2.07 -7.18 17.86
C GLU A 263 2.90 -7.52 16.62
N TRP A 264 2.21 -7.77 15.54
CA TRP A 264 2.60 -8.87 14.69
C TRP A 264 2.68 -8.40 13.22
N TRP A 265 1.89 -7.36 12.90
CA TRP A 265 2.06 -6.40 11.81
C TRP A 265 3.18 -5.44 12.14
N GLU A 266 3.62 -5.47 13.40
CA GLU A 266 4.76 -4.73 13.86
C GLU A 266 6.02 -5.45 13.37
N ILE A 267 6.28 -5.24 12.08
CA ILE A 267 7.37 -5.87 11.32
C ILE A 267 8.69 -5.49 11.99
N ASP A 268 9.39 -6.54 12.42
CA ASP A 268 10.74 -6.56 12.97
C ASP A 268 11.43 -7.67 12.17
N TYR A 269 12.44 -7.32 11.35
CA TYR A 269 12.75 -7.97 10.06
C TYR A 269 13.40 -9.38 10.11
N GLY A 270 13.13 -10.20 11.14
CA GLY A 270 13.83 -11.45 11.45
C GLY A 270 13.13 -12.80 11.19
N ASN A 271 11.98 -12.88 10.50
CA ASN A 271 11.03 -13.99 10.74
C ASN A 271 10.46 -14.78 9.51
N LEU A 272 11.32 -15.44 8.71
CA LEU A 272 10.90 -16.26 7.53
C LEU A 272 10.15 -17.57 7.88
N THR A 273 10.28 -18.09 9.11
CA THR A 273 9.82 -19.45 9.46
C THR A 273 8.31 -19.60 9.66
N GLY A 274 7.59 -18.55 10.03
CA GLY A 274 6.14 -18.62 10.30
C GLY A 274 5.30 -18.99 9.07
N MET A 275 5.67 -18.47 7.89
CA MET A 275 4.97 -18.73 6.63
C MET A 275 5.02 -20.20 6.21
N ALA A 276 6.12 -20.90 6.52
CA ALA A 276 6.28 -22.31 6.13
C ALA A 276 5.35 -23.25 6.93
N ILE A 277 5.10 -22.97 8.21
CA ILE A 277 4.17 -23.75 9.05
C ILE A 277 2.73 -23.64 8.50
N SER A 278 2.28 -22.41 8.25
CA SER A 278 0.96 -22.09 7.67
C SER A 278 0.72 -22.85 6.35
N VAL A 279 1.60 -22.65 5.36
CA VAL A 279 1.38 -23.20 4.01
C VAL A 279 1.62 -24.72 3.95
N SER A 280 2.61 -25.24 4.71
CA SER A 280 2.96 -26.67 4.66
C SER A 280 2.25 -27.51 5.71
N TYR A 281 2.62 -27.35 6.99
CA TYR A 281 2.17 -28.27 8.03
C TYR A 281 0.67 -28.18 8.27
N HIS A 282 0.13 -26.97 8.25
CA HIS A 282 -1.29 -26.72 8.49
C HIS A 282 -2.14 -26.98 7.24
N ARG A 283 -2.19 -26.06 6.27
CA ARG A 283 -3.16 -26.16 5.15
C ARG A 283 -2.90 -27.34 4.22
N ASN A 284 -1.64 -27.64 3.91
CA ASN A 284 -1.31 -28.69 2.95
C ASN A 284 -1.23 -30.10 3.56
N LEU A 285 -0.54 -30.30 4.69
CA LEU A 285 -0.31 -31.63 5.26
C LEU A 285 -1.43 -32.05 6.22
N ALA A 286 -1.85 -31.19 7.16
CA ALA A 286 -2.90 -31.54 8.11
C ALA A 286 -4.27 -31.64 7.43
N HIS A 287 -4.66 -30.60 6.69
CA HIS A 287 -6.00 -30.50 6.10
C HIS A 287 -6.13 -31.00 4.67
N ARG A 288 -5.01 -31.18 3.95
CA ARG A 288 -5.01 -31.57 2.51
C ARG A 288 -5.85 -30.62 1.63
N ALA A 289 -5.97 -29.35 2.05
CA ALA A 289 -6.82 -28.33 1.42
C ALA A 289 -6.46 -28.04 -0.04
N PHE A 290 -5.23 -28.34 -0.45
CA PHE A 290 -4.77 -28.27 -1.83
C PHE A 290 -3.63 -29.29 -2.07
N LYS A 291 -3.41 -29.68 -3.32
CA LYS A 291 -2.31 -30.58 -3.73
C LYS A 291 -1.21 -29.77 -4.42
N ILE A 292 0.05 -30.10 -4.14
CA ILE A 292 1.24 -29.52 -4.78
C ILE A 292 2.18 -30.64 -5.26
N PRO A 293 3.10 -30.36 -6.20
CA PRO A 293 4.13 -31.31 -6.61
C PRO A 293 4.96 -31.78 -5.40
N LYS A 294 5.28 -33.08 -5.34
CA LYS A 294 5.92 -33.68 -4.15
C LYS A 294 7.25 -33.05 -3.75
N TRP A 295 8.05 -32.56 -4.70
CA TRP A 295 9.29 -31.84 -4.39
C TRP A 295 9.03 -30.54 -3.61
N LEU A 296 7.94 -29.83 -3.92
CA LEU A 296 7.55 -28.59 -3.24
C LEU A 296 6.89 -28.91 -1.88
N GLU A 297 6.10 -29.98 -1.81
CA GLU A 297 5.56 -30.54 -0.56
C GLU A 297 6.69 -30.84 0.44
N TYR A 298 7.78 -31.47 -0.05
CA TYR A 298 8.94 -31.83 0.75
C TYR A 298 9.80 -30.60 1.11
N PHE A 299 10.04 -29.69 0.16
CA PHE A 299 10.78 -28.46 0.42
C PHE A 299 10.12 -27.57 1.48
N LEU A 300 8.81 -27.32 1.36
CA LEU A 300 8.09 -26.49 2.34
C LEU A 300 7.99 -27.19 3.70
N ALA A 301 7.86 -28.52 3.74
CA ALA A 301 7.86 -29.29 4.98
C ALA A 301 9.24 -29.30 5.67
N TYR A 302 10.33 -29.23 4.89
CA TYR A 302 11.69 -29.03 5.38
C TYR A 302 11.88 -27.61 5.94
N CYS A 303 11.42 -26.57 5.24
CA CYS A 303 11.44 -25.19 5.74
C CYS A 303 10.62 -25.01 7.03
N ALA A 304 9.46 -25.68 7.14
CA ALA A 304 8.64 -25.67 8.34
C ALA A 304 9.32 -26.38 9.53
N ALA A 305 10.11 -27.44 9.28
CA ALA A 305 10.87 -28.13 10.34
C ALA A 305 11.89 -27.19 11.02
N HIS A 306 12.44 -26.21 10.29
CA HIS A 306 13.33 -25.18 10.83
C HIS A 306 12.64 -24.15 11.72
N ALA A 307 11.30 -24.14 11.80
CA ALA A 307 10.58 -23.40 12.83
C ALA A 307 10.60 -24.09 14.21
N ILE A 308 11.14 -25.32 14.28
CA ILE A 308 11.40 -26.10 15.50
C ILE A 308 10.12 -26.40 16.33
N GLN A 309 8.96 -26.54 15.69
CA GLN A 309 7.68 -26.86 16.35
C GLN A 309 7.32 -28.36 16.36
N GLY A 310 8.29 -29.22 16.04
CA GLY A 310 8.09 -30.65 15.76
C GLY A 310 8.37 -30.99 14.30
N ASP A 311 8.49 -32.29 14.01
CA ASP A 311 8.59 -32.81 12.64
C ASP A 311 7.20 -32.91 11.97
N PRO A 312 7.14 -33.12 10.63
CA PRO A 312 5.87 -33.10 9.90
C PRO A 312 4.84 -34.14 10.39
N ILE A 313 5.27 -35.30 10.91
CA ILE A 313 4.35 -36.35 11.36
C ILE A 313 3.74 -35.96 12.71
N ASN A 314 4.58 -35.55 13.67
CA ASN A 314 4.12 -35.18 15.01
C ASN A 314 3.25 -33.92 15.01
N TRP A 315 3.64 -32.87 14.26
CA TRP A 315 2.86 -31.63 14.19
C TRP A 315 1.47 -31.88 13.59
N VAL A 316 1.42 -32.56 12.43
CA VAL A 316 0.16 -32.87 11.73
C VAL A 316 -0.75 -33.78 12.56
N SER A 317 -0.18 -34.80 13.21
CA SER A 317 -0.97 -35.72 14.04
C SER A 317 -1.59 -35.00 15.25
N THR A 318 -0.86 -34.07 15.86
CA THR A 318 -1.34 -33.23 16.96
C THR A 318 -2.45 -32.29 16.46
N HIS A 319 -2.26 -31.63 15.31
CA HIS A 319 -3.25 -30.72 14.73
C HIS A 319 -4.56 -31.43 14.33
N ARG A 320 -4.47 -32.61 13.72
CA ARG A 320 -5.62 -33.46 13.40
C ARG A 320 -6.32 -33.99 14.67
N CYS A 321 -5.60 -34.17 15.78
CA CYS A 321 -6.19 -34.50 17.08
C CYS A 321 -6.96 -33.31 17.69
N HIS A 322 -6.42 -32.08 17.59
CA HIS A 322 -7.14 -30.86 18.00
C HIS A 322 -8.46 -30.73 17.26
N HIS A 323 -8.48 -30.70 15.92
CA HIS A 323 -9.72 -30.61 15.14
C HIS A 323 -10.76 -31.68 15.47
N ARG A 324 -10.32 -32.93 15.72
CA ARG A 324 -11.24 -34.04 16.02
C ARG A 324 -11.87 -33.96 17.43
N TYR A 325 -11.20 -33.30 18.37
CA TYR A 325 -11.55 -33.30 19.78
C TYR A 325 -11.62 -31.89 20.38
N VAL A 326 -11.76 -30.88 19.53
CA VAL A 326 -11.66 -29.44 19.84
C VAL A 326 -12.41 -29.08 21.10
N ASP A 327 -11.76 -28.33 21.99
CA ASP A 327 -12.30 -27.87 23.27
C ASP A 327 -12.80 -28.99 24.22
N THR A 328 -12.28 -30.21 24.07
CA THR A 328 -12.51 -31.31 25.03
C THR A 328 -11.22 -31.71 25.76
N GLU A 329 -11.33 -32.57 26.77
CA GLU A 329 -10.19 -33.16 27.48
C GLU A 329 -9.20 -33.97 26.60
N ARG A 330 -9.58 -34.25 25.34
CA ARG A 330 -8.75 -34.97 24.35
C ARG A 330 -8.14 -34.06 23.28
N ASP A 331 -8.40 -32.77 23.32
CA ASP A 331 -7.66 -31.79 22.53
C ASP A 331 -6.27 -31.56 23.18
N PRO A 332 -5.16 -31.79 22.44
CA PRO A 332 -3.80 -31.64 22.97
C PRO A 332 -3.50 -30.26 23.57
N HIS A 333 -4.18 -29.20 23.13
CA HIS A 333 -3.98 -27.82 23.60
C HIS A 333 -5.32 -27.14 23.92
N SER A 334 -6.24 -27.90 24.52
CA SER A 334 -7.59 -27.44 24.84
C SER A 334 -7.62 -26.14 25.66
N PRO A 335 -8.33 -25.08 25.20
CA PRO A 335 -8.47 -23.82 25.93
C PRO A 335 -9.37 -23.95 27.17
N ILE A 336 -10.09 -25.06 27.37
CA ILE A 336 -10.89 -25.31 28.59
C ILE A 336 -10.03 -25.36 29.86
N TYR A 337 -8.76 -25.74 29.73
CA TYR A 337 -7.77 -25.72 30.81
C TYR A 337 -7.13 -24.32 31.01
N GLY A 338 -7.64 -23.31 30.30
CA GLY A 338 -7.25 -21.91 30.42
C GLY A 338 -6.19 -21.46 29.42
N PHE A 339 -6.13 -20.14 29.20
CA PHE A 339 -5.24 -19.48 28.22
C PHE A 339 -3.78 -19.96 28.28
N TRP A 340 -3.19 -20.04 29.49
CA TRP A 340 -1.79 -20.46 29.63
C TRP A 340 -1.56 -21.93 29.23
N PHE A 341 -2.58 -22.79 29.38
CA PHE A 341 -2.50 -24.18 28.97
C PHE A 341 -2.45 -24.31 27.46
N SER A 342 -3.41 -23.74 26.74
CA SER A 342 -3.46 -23.75 25.27
C SER A 342 -2.31 -22.95 24.64
N GLN A 343 -1.84 -21.89 25.29
CA GLN A 343 -0.71 -21.08 24.82
C GLN A 343 0.63 -21.81 24.94
N MET A 344 0.95 -22.49 26.06
CA MET A 344 2.28 -23.08 26.28
C MET A 344 2.34 -24.29 27.24
N MET A 345 1.52 -24.38 28.30
CA MET A 345 1.76 -25.40 29.34
C MET A 345 1.52 -26.84 28.86
N TRP A 346 0.74 -27.04 27.80
CA TRP A 346 0.54 -28.35 27.18
C TRP A 346 1.85 -29.02 26.71
N PHE A 347 2.87 -28.23 26.36
CA PHE A 347 4.21 -28.74 26.01
C PHE A 347 4.92 -29.45 27.18
N PHE A 348 4.50 -29.20 28.42
CA PHE A 348 5.13 -29.74 29.63
C PHE A 348 4.31 -30.88 30.27
N ASP A 349 3.06 -31.10 29.85
CA ASP A 349 2.17 -32.16 30.36
C ASP A 349 2.04 -33.36 29.41
N SER A 350 3.06 -33.61 28.58
CA SER A 350 3.09 -34.65 27.54
C SER A 350 2.74 -36.05 28.05
N TYR A 351 3.06 -36.36 29.31
CA TYR A 351 2.80 -37.67 29.88
C TYR A 351 1.30 -37.90 30.10
N ASN A 352 0.60 -36.93 30.71
CA ASN A 352 -0.84 -37.05 30.94
C ASN A 352 -1.64 -36.83 29.66
N LEU A 353 -1.23 -35.90 28.81
CA LEU A 353 -1.84 -35.66 27.50
C LEU A 353 -1.77 -36.92 26.62
N THR A 354 -0.59 -37.52 26.43
CA THR A 354 -0.46 -38.74 25.61
C THR A 354 -1.26 -39.92 26.20
N ARG A 355 -1.34 -40.03 27.53
CA ARG A 355 -2.21 -41.02 28.20
C ARG A 355 -3.70 -40.80 27.91
N LYS A 356 -4.18 -39.56 27.87
CA LYS A 356 -5.58 -39.19 27.58
C LYS A 356 -5.92 -39.31 26.09
N VAL A 357 -5.06 -38.81 25.21
CA VAL A 357 -5.29 -38.71 23.76
C VAL A 357 -5.07 -40.04 23.03
N CYS A 358 -4.09 -40.86 23.46
CA CYS A 358 -3.81 -42.16 22.85
C CYS A 358 -3.52 -43.29 23.88
N PRO A 359 -4.54 -43.77 24.64
CA PRO A 359 -4.36 -44.79 25.67
C PRO A 359 -3.75 -46.11 25.17
N LYS A 360 -4.03 -46.47 23.90
CA LYS A 360 -3.54 -47.68 23.23
C LYS A 360 -2.02 -47.64 23.01
N TYR A 361 -1.47 -46.47 22.70
CA TYR A 361 -0.04 -46.28 22.49
C TYR A 361 0.70 -46.16 23.84
N PHE A 362 0.08 -45.50 24.82
CA PHE A 362 0.62 -45.32 26.18
C PHE A 362 0.97 -46.66 26.87
N LYS A 363 0.14 -47.70 26.73
CA LYS A 363 0.41 -49.04 27.28
C LYS A 363 1.70 -49.71 26.75
N ASN A 364 2.11 -49.39 25.52
CA ASN A 364 3.40 -49.84 24.98
C ASN A 364 4.55 -48.91 25.41
N PHE A 365 4.25 -47.63 25.66
CA PHE A 365 5.20 -46.60 26.05
C PHE A 365 5.75 -46.80 27.47
N GLU A 366 4.91 -47.21 28.43
CA GLU A 366 5.30 -47.49 29.82
C GLU A 366 6.43 -48.54 29.95
N LYS A 367 6.54 -49.46 28.98
CA LYS A 367 7.59 -50.50 28.97
C LYS A 367 8.94 -50.04 28.43
N VAL A 368 9.02 -48.89 27.76
CA VAL A 368 10.15 -48.60 26.85
C VAL A 368 11.21 -47.66 27.45
N GLU A 369 10.86 -46.47 27.96
CA GLU A 369 11.88 -45.52 28.45
C GLU A 369 11.46 -44.72 29.69
N ARG A 370 12.11 -45.02 30.82
CA ARG A 370 12.08 -44.20 32.05
C ARG A 370 13.26 -43.21 32.15
N ASN A 371 14.10 -43.11 31.11
CA ASN A 371 15.51 -42.74 31.27
C ASN A 371 16.16 -41.92 30.13
N LYS A 372 15.40 -41.14 29.32
CA LYS A 372 15.98 -40.26 28.29
C LYS A 372 15.33 -38.88 28.14
N PHE A 373 16.17 -37.93 27.77
CA PHE A 373 15.95 -36.48 27.64
C PHE A 373 15.08 -36.04 26.44
N MET A 374 14.33 -36.95 25.79
CA MET A 374 13.55 -36.68 24.56
C MET A 374 12.04 -36.75 24.80
N PHE A 375 11.54 -35.89 25.68
CA PHE A 375 10.11 -35.84 26.03
C PHE A 375 9.31 -34.71 25.36
N PHE A 376 9.97 -33.89 24.53
CA PHE A 376 9.31 -32.83 23.75
C PHE A 376 8.66 -33.39 22.47
N MET A 377 7.43 -32.94 22.17
CA MET A 377 6.79 -33.00 20.84
C MET A 377 6.35 -34.39 20.33
N LYS A 378 5.73 -35.21 21.19
CA LYS A 378 4.96 -36.41 20.79
C LYS A 378 3.59 -36.46 21.46
N TYR A 379 2.59 -35.85 20.83
CA TYR A 379 1.22 -35.71 21.36
C TYR A 379 0.13 -36.29 20.42
N GLY A 380 0.54 -36.82 19.26
CA GLY A 380 -0.36 -37.29 18.21
C GLY A 380 -0.74 -38.77 18.33
N ASN A 381 -1.92 -39.13 17.83
CA ASN A 381 -2.29 -40.53 17.62
C ASN A 381 -1.81 -41.00 16.23
N PRO A 382 -0.85 -41.95 16.11
CA PRO A 382 -0.34 -42.41 14.82
C PRO A 382 -1.42 -42.97 13.88
N ASP A 383 -2.55 -43.47 14.43
CA ASP A 383 -3.70 -43.92 13.64
C ASP A 383 -4.26 -42.80 12.70
N ASN A 384 -4.00 -41.52 12.98
CA ASN A 384 -4.48 -40.37 12.19
C ASN A 384 -3.48 -39.81 11.16
N VAL A 385 -2.27 -40.38 11.01
CA VAL A 385 -1.20 -39.88 10.10
C VAL A 385 -0.58 -40.96 9.19
N SER A 386 -1.26 -42.10 9.01
CA SER A 386 -0.78 -43.18 8.14
C SER A 386 -0.52 -42.77 6.67
N ASP A 387 -1.07 -41.63 6.20
CA ASP A 387 -0.76 -41.04 4.90
C ASP A 387 0.65 -40.42 4.83
N LEU A 388 1.17 -39.87 5.93
CA LEU A 388 2.55 -39.40 6.01
C LEU A 388 3.52 -40.56 6.29
N GLU A 389 3.18 -41.47 7.20
CA GLU A 389 4.05 -42.60 7.59
C GLU A 389 4.41 -43.52 6.40
N LYS A 390 3.50 -43.69 5.43
CA LYS A 390 3.74 -44.45 4.19
C LYS A 390 4.82 -43.82 3.29
N GLN A 391 5.09 -42.52 3.40
CA GLN A 391 6.05 -41.82 2.55
C GLN A 391 7.45 -41.78 3.16
N TRP A 392 8.46 -42.13 2.37
CA TRP A 392 9.85 -42.23 2.84
C TRP A 392 10.41 -40.90 3.37
N PHE A 393 10.04 -39.77 2.74
CA PHE A 393 10.55 -38.45 3.11
C PHE A 393 10.11 -38.04 4.51
N TYR A 394 8.84 -38.26 4.88
CA TYR A 394 8.38 -37.94 6.24
C TYR A 394 8.97 -38.89 7.28
N ARG A 395 9.17 -40.17 6.95
CA ARG A 395 9.95 -41.09 7.81
C ARG A 395 11.40 -40.66 7.99
N PHE A 396 12.03 -40.12 6.93
CA PHE A 396 13.37 -39.55 6.98
C PHE A 396 13.40 -38.32 7.89
N MET A 397 12.59 -37.30 7.59
CA MET A 397 12.46 -36.07 8.38
C MET A 397 12.16 -36.34 9.86
N HIS A 398 11.30 -37.32 10.17
CA HIS A 398 10.99 -37.72 11.55
C HIS A 398 12.22 -38.33 12.26
N LYS A 399 12.99 -39.19 11.58
CA LYS A 399 14.20 -39.82 12.13
C LYS A 399 15.38 -38.86 12.26
N THR A 400 15.55 -37.93 11.31
CA THR A 400 16.68 -37.00 11.23
C THR A 400 16.34 -35.59 11.70
N TYR A 401 15.15 -35.38 12.28
CA TYR A 401 14.59 -34.07 12.60
C TYR A 401 15.62 -33.10 13.20
N TRP A 402 16.22 -33.47 14.34
CA TRP A 402 17.18 -32.63 15.05
C TRP A 402 18.49 -32.37 14.28
N LEU A 403 18.87 -33.23 13.35
CA LEU A 403 20.05 -33.02 12.51
C LEU A 403 19.85 -31.85 11.54
N HIS A 404 18.61 -31.52 11.15
CA HIS A 404 18.36 -30.44 10.18
C HIS A 404 18.53 -29.05 10.80
N PRO A 405 17.85 -28.66 11.92
CA PRO A 405 18.16 -27.43 12.63
C PRO A 405 19.62 -27.37 13.10
N LEU A 406 20.22 -28.51 13.50
CA LEU A 406 21.64 -28.56 13.86
C LEU A 406 22.55 -28.25 12.66
N ALA A 407 22.28 -28.81 11.48
CA ALA A 407 23.04 -28.49 10.26
C ALA A 407 22.90 -27.02 9.86
N LEU A 408 21.71 -26.42 10.00
CA LEU A 408 21.52 -24.99 9.80
C LEU A 408 22.28 -24.16 10.85
N ALA A 409 22.28 -24.58 12.12
CA ALA A 409 23.07 -23.95 13.17
C ALA A 409 24.57 -24.01 12.88
N VAL A 410 25.08 -25.17 12.43
CA VAL A 410 26.49 -25.33 12.03
C VAL A 410 26.84 -24.49 10.80
N LEU A 411 25.95 -24.39 9.81
CA LEU A 411 26.15 -23.52 8.65
C LEU A 411 26.17 -22.03 9.04
N LEU A 412 25.21 -21.59 9.85
CA LEU A 412 25.16 -20.23 10.39
C LEU A 412 26.40 -19.93 11.25
N PHE A 413 26.88 -20.91 12.01
CA PHE A 413 28.13 -20.81 12.76
C PHE A 413 29.36 -20.71 11.84
N ALA A 414 29.41 -21.48 10.75
CA ALA A 414 30.51 -21.40 9.78
C ALA A 414 30.55 -20.07 9.02
N ILE A 415 29.38 -19.48 8.74
CA ILE A 415 29.25 -18.19 8.03
C ILE A 415 29.52 -16.99 8.96
N GLY A 416 29.00 -17.02 10.19
CA GLY A 416 28.97 -15.85 11.08
C GLY A 416 29.03 -16.16 12.58
N GLY A 417 29.48 -17.35 12.96
CA GLY A 417 29.70 -17.79 14.33
C GLY A 417 28.43 -17.96 15.17
N VAL A 418 28.64 -18.15 16.48
CA VAL A 418 27.57 -18.23 17.52
C VAL A 418 26.46 -17.17 17.36
N PRO A 419 26.73 -15.91 17.00
CA PRO A 419 25.71 -14.89 16.83
C PRO A 419 24.62 -15.21 15.81
N TYR A 420 25.02 -15.73 14.65
CA TYR A 420 24.11 -16.12 13.60
C TYR A 420 23.27 -17.33 14.05
N VAL A 421 23.80 -18.17 14.95
CA VAL A 421 23.05 -19.24 15.62
C VAL A 421 22.03 -18.66 16.63
N ILE A 422 22.42 -17.72 17.49
CA ILE A 422 21.51 -17.16 18.51
C ILE A 422 20.32 -16.46 17.84
N TRP A 423 20.56 -15.64 16.82
CA TRP A 423 19.49 -14.92 16.11
C TRP A 423 18.74 -15.81 15.13
N GLY A 424 19.47 -16.53 14.27
CA GLY A 424 18.90 -17.37 13.23
C GLY A 424 18.21 -18.64 13.74
N MET A 425 18.55 -19.10 14.96
CA MET A 425 17.92 -20.28 15.57
C MET A 425 17.12 -19.90 16.83
N CYS A 426 17.76 -19.40 17.88
CA CYS A 426 17.14 -19.31 19.22
C CYS A 426 16.03 -18.25 19.31
N VAL A 427 16.32 -17.00 18.93
CA VAL A 427 15.33 -15.90 19.00
C VAL A 427 14.19 -16.13 18.01
N ARG A 428 14.53 -16.51 16.77
CA ARG A 428 13.55 -16.87 15.72
C ARG A 428 12.60 -17.98 16.17
N PHE A 429 13.11 -19.01 16.85
CA PHE A 429 12.32 -20.13 17.35
C PHE A 429 11.29 -19.67 18.37
N VAL A 430 11.73 -19.01 19.46
CA VAL A 430 10.82 -18.55 20.53
C VAL A 430 9.72 -17.66 19.95
N LEU A 431 10.08 -16.73 19.07
CA LEU A 431 9.12 -15.84 18.43
C LEU A 431 8.11 -16.59 17.55
N SER A 432 8.60 -17.50 16.70
CA SER A 432 7.73 -18.33 15.85
C SER A 432 6.76 -19.17 16.68
N LEU A 433 7.26 -19.79 17.76
CA LEU A 433 6.48 -20.66 18.64
C LEU A 433 5.33 -19.92 19.34
N HIS A 434 5.60 -18.74 19.91
CA HIS A 434 4.56 -17.95 20.57
C HIS A 434 3.49 -17.45 19.59
N VAL A 435 3.89 -16.96 18.40
CA VAL A 435 2.98 -16.48 17.35
C VAL A 435 2.07 -17.60 16.84
N THR A 436 2.59 -18.81 16.61
CA THR A 436 1.73 -19.94 16.21
C THR A 436 0.79 -20.35 17.33
N SER A 437 1.26 -20.39 18.58
CA SER A 437 0.42 -20.84 19.71
C SER A 437 -0.67 -19.84 20.11
N MET A 438 -0.58 -18.58 19.66
CA MET A 438 -1.69 -17.61 19.75
C MET A 438 -2.90 -18.01 18.91
N VAL A 439 -2.75 -18.84 17.87
CA VAL A 439 -3.89 -19.42 17.14
C VAL A 439 -4.69 -20.33 18.09
N ASN A 440 -4.00 -21.22 18.81
CA ASN A 440 -4.62 -22.16 19.75
C ASN A 440 -5.28 -21.46 20.95
N SER A 441 -4.73 -20.32 21.40
CA SER A 441 -5.21 -19.62 22.59
C SER A 441 -6.11 -18.43 22.27
N VAL A 442 -5.60 -17.41 21.57
CA VAL A 442 -6.31 -16.15 21.28
C VAL A 442 -7.48 -16.41 20.34
N CYS A 443 -7.30 -17.23 19.30
CA CYS A 443 -8.39 -17.51 18.36
C CYS A 443 -9.43 -18.53 18.86
N HIS A 444 -9.31 -19.06 20.08
CA HIS A 444 -10.41 -19.77 20.76
C HIS A 444 -11.05 -18.95 21.88
N ILE A 445 -10.38 -17.90 22.38
CA ILE A 445 -10.90 -17.10 23.49
C ILE A 445 -11.46 -15.75 22.99
N TRP A 446 -10.80 -15.06 22.05
CA TRP A 446 -11.13 -13.70 21.62
C TRP A 446 -11.21 -13.50 20.11
N GLY A 447 -12.36 -12.98 19.65
CA GLY A 447 -12.62 -12.62 18.25
C GLY A 447 -14.11 -12.68 17.93
N LYS A 448 -14.46 -12.74 16.64
CA LYS A 448 -15.84 -12.92 16.17
C LYS A 448 -16.08 -14.37 15.76
N GLN A 449 -17.29 -14.89 15.97
CA GLN A 449 -17.68 -16.24 15.55
C GLN A 449 -18.83 -16.16 14.51
N PRO A 450 -18.55 -15.90 13.21
CA PRO A 450 -19.59 -15.86 12.18
C PRO A 450 -20.29 -17.19 11.93
N TRP A 451 -19.62 -18.31 12.24
CA TRP A 451 -20.11 -19.66 11.99
C TRP A 451 -20.32 -20.40 13.31
N ASN A 452 -21.52 -20.96 13.49
CA ASN A 452 -21.82 -21.83 14.63
C ASN A 452 -21.19 -23.21 14.41
N THR A 453 -19.93 -23.35 14.82
CA THR A 453 -19.09 -24.56 14.73
C THR A 453 -19.32 -25.55 15.87
N GLY A 454 -20.01 -25.14 16.94
CA GLY A 454 -20.16 -25.93 18.18
C GLY A 454 -18.91 -25.92 19.09
N ASP A 455 -17.84 -25.26 18.66
CA ASP A 455 -16.61 -25.02 19.41
C ASP A 455 -16.46 -23.53 19.78
N LEU A 456 -15.36 -23.17 20.44
CA LEU A 456 -15.04 -21.83 20.90
C LEU A 456 -14.26 -21.01 19.83
N SER A 457 -14.01 -21.54 18.63
CA SER A 457 -13.19 -20.89 17.61
C SER A 457 -13.73 -19.51 17.19
N LYS A 458 -12.82 -18.56 16.95
CA LYS A 458 -13.10 -17.15 16.68
C LYS A 458 -12.14 -16.58 15.63
N ASN A 459 -12.70 -15.90 14.64
CA ASN A 459 -11.98 -15.04 13.70
C ASN A 459 -11.41 -13.82 14.43
N ASN A 460 -10.10 -13.67 14.37
CA ASN A 460 -9.36 -12.56 14.93
C ASN A 460 -8.47 -11.96 13.82
N TRP A 461 -8.88 -10.79 13.32
CA TRP A 461 -8.21 -10.13 12.18
C TRP A 461 -6.75 -9.77 12.47
N MET A 462 -6.41 -9.58 13.75
CA MET A 462 -5.05 -9.39 14.20
C MET A 462 -4.27 -10.70 14.00
N ILE A 463 -4.64 -11.77 14.70
CA ILE A 463 -3.93 -13.06 14.53
C ILE A 463 -3.94 -13.54 13.06
N ALA A 464 -4.96 -13.21 12.27
CA ALA A 464 -5.00 -13.55 10.85
C ALA A 464 -3.83 -12.95 10.07
N LEU A 465 -3.55 -11.67 10.27
CA LEU A 465 -2.61 -10.95 9.44
C LEU A 465 -1.13 -11.21 9.89
N ILE A 466 -0.84 -11.84 11.06
CA ILE A 466 0.52 -12.39 11.35
C ILE A 466 0.75 -13.69 10.66
N THR A 467 -0.26 -14.54 10.82
CA THR A 467 -0.13 -15.95 10.52
C THR A 467 -0.33 -16.19 9.03
N PHE A 468 -0.40 -15.10 8.25
CA PHE A 468 -0.67 -15.10 6.82
C PHE A 468 -2.02 -15.79 6.49
N GLY A 469 -2.98 -15.64 7.40
CA GLY A 469 -4.39 -16.02 7.28
C GLY A 469 -4.96 -16.89 8.41
N GLU A 470 -4.14 -17.53 9.26
CA GLU A 470 -4.62 -18.57 10.20
C GLU A 470 -5.56 -18.09 11.30
N GLY A 471 -5.42 -16.85 11.74
CA GLY A 471 -6.34 -16.23 12.70
C GLY A 471 -7.74 -15.93 12.17
N TRP A 472 -8.03 -16.17 10.88
CA TRP A 472 -9.41 -16.37 10.42
C TRP A 472 -9.90 -17.77 10.88
N HIS A 473 -9.88 -17.99 12.19
CA HIS A 473 -9.86 -19.33 12.76
C HIS A 473 -11.24 -19.98 12.89
N ASN A 474 -12.30 -19.20 13.07
CA ASN A 474 -13.67 -19.74 13.02
C ASN A 474 -14.11 -20.07 11.59
N ASN A 475 -13.66 -19.27 10.61
CA ASN A 475 -13.76 -19.64 9.20
C ASN A 475 -13.04 -20.97 8.94
N HIS A 476 -11.81 -21.11 9.46
CA HIS A 476 -11.01 -22.34 9.35
C HIS A 476 -11.70 -23.55 10.01
N HIS A 477 -12.24 -23.42 11.22
CA HIS A 477 -12.98 -24.52 11.87
C HIS A 477 -14.29 -24.87 11.16
N ALA A 478 -14.98 -23.90 10.56
CA ALA A 478 -16.17 -24.16 9.74
C ALA A 478 -15.84 -24.83 8.39
N PHE A 479 -14.66 -24.56 7.82
CA PHE A 479 -14.26 -24.97 6.48
C PHE A 479 -12.81 -25.48 6.44
N GLU A 480 -12.47 -26.49 7.24
CA GLU A 480 -11.09 -26.92 7.48
C GLU A 480 -10.32 -27.34 6.21
N TYR A 481 -11.03 -27.78 5.17
CA TYR A 481 -10.47 -28.12 3.85
C TYR A 481 -10.24 -26.91 2.92
N SER A 482 -10.50 -25.68 3.36
CA SER A 482 -10.31 -24.47 2.55
C SER A 482 -8.85 -24.04 2.49
N ALA A 483 -8.32 -23.83 1.29
CA ALA A 483 -6.96 -23.28 1.12
C ALA A 483 -6.83 -21.80 1.56
N ARG A 484 -7.97 -21.09 1.62
CA ARG A 484 -8.09 -19.66 1.95
C ARG A 484 -9.00 -19.50 3.17
N HIS A 485 -8.47 -19.01 4.28
CA HIS A 485 -9.24 -18.88 5.53
C HIS A 485 -9.98 -17.55 5.63
N GLY A 486 -9.52 -16.51 4.91
CA GLY A 486 -10.27 -15.25 4.78
C GLY A 486 -11.32 -15.34 3.68
N HIS A 487 -12.57 -15.68 3.99
CA HIS A 487 -13.63 -15.83 2.98
C HIS A 487 -14.21 -14.49 2.48
N GLU A 488 -14.18 -13.45 3.31
CA GLU A 488 -14.65 -12.11 2.91
C GLU A 488 -13.60 -11.34 2.10
N TRP A 489 -14.05 -10.37 1.30
CA TRP A 489 -13.16 -9.53 0.47
C TRP A 489 -12.19 -8.65 1.28
N TRP A 490 -12.56 -8.27 2.50
CA TRP A 490 -11.73 -7.51 3.44
C TRP A 490 -10.86 -8.40 4.34
N GLN A 491 -11.04 -9.73 4.29
CA GLN A 491 -10.22 -10.69 5.01
C GLN A 491 -8.98 -11.00 4.17
N ILE A 492 -7.98 -10.12 4.31
CA ILE A 492 -6.75 -10.09 3.49
C ILE A 492 -6.02 -11.44 3.51
N ASP A 493 -5.67 -11.90 2.31
CA ASP A 493 -4.85 -13.08 1.98
C ASP A 493 -4.09 -12.70 0.67
N PHE A 494 -2.74 -12.66 0.68
CA PHE A 494 -1.96 -11.74 -0.21
C PHE A 494 -1.68 -12.27 -1.64
N GLY A 495 -2.26 -11.60 -2.67
CA GLY A 495 -2.38 -12.09 -4.05
C GLY A 495 -1.64 -11.36 -5.21
N ASN A 496 -2.38 -10.64 -6.08
CA ASN A 496 -2.04 -10.43 -7.52
C ASN A 496 -2.19 -8.97 -8.01
N LEU A 497 -1.62 -8.61 -9.18
CA LEU A 497 -1.74 -7.29 -9.84
C LEU A 497 -1.87 -7.31 -11.39
N THR A 498 -1.23 -8.24 -12.11
CA THR A 498 -1.02 -8.06 -13.57
C THR A 498 -2.21 -8.43 -14.45
N GLY A 499 -3.20 -9.14 -13.91
CA GLY A 499 -4.48 -9.37 -14.59
C GLY A 499 -5.25 -8.08 -14.91
N MET A 500 -5.07 -7.02 -14.11
CA MET A 500 -5.78 -5.74 -14.25
C MET A 500 -5.46 -5.01 -15.58
N ALA A 501 -4.21 -5.08 -16.04
CA ALA A 501 -3.80 -4.35 -17.24
C ALA A 501 -4.35 -4.96 -18.54
N ILE A 502 -4.43 -6.29 -18.62
CA ILE A 502 -5.00 -7.00 -19.78
C ILE A 502 -6.51 -6.72 -19.88
N SER A 503 -7.19 -6.87 -18.73
CA SER A 503 -8.60 -6.52 -18.51
C SER A 503 -8.94 -5.14 -19.11
N VAL A 504 -8.35 -4.07 -18.55
CA VAL A 504 -8.75 -2.70 -18.93
C VAL A 504 -8.28 -2.32 -20.34
N SER A 505 -7.11 -2.79 -20.79
CA SER A 505 -6.52 -2.37 -22.06
C SER A 505 -6.86 -3.27 -23.23
N TYR A 506 -6.29 -4.47 -23.27
CA TYR A 506 -6.34 -5.34 -24.45
C TYR A 506 -7.77 -5.82 -24.70
N HIS A 507 -8.48 -6.17 -23.63
CA HIS A 507 -9.85 -6.67 -23.69
C HIS A 507 -10.87 -5.54 -23.86
N ARG A 508 -11.20 -4.77 -22.82
CA ARG A 508 -12.30 -3.79 -22.90
C ARG A 508 -12.04 -2.64 -23.87
N ASN A 509 -10.84 -2.06 -23.84
CA ASN A 509 -10.55 -0.88 -24.65
C ASN A 509 -10.22 -1.20 -26.11
N LEU A 510 -9.26 -2.09 -26.36
CA LEU A 510 -8.73 -2.31 -27.71
C LEU A 510 -9.57 -3.31 -28.51
N ALA A 511 -9.95 -4.45 -27.94
CA ALA A 511 -10.78 -5.44 -28.63
C ALA A 511 -12.20 -4.93 -28.85
N HIS A 512 -12.86 -4.47 -27.79
CA HIS A 512 -14.29 -4.13 -27.83
C HIS A 512 -14.62 -2.67 -28.09
N ARG A 513 -13.66 -1.75 -27.91
CA ARG A 513 -13.91 -0.30 -27.99
C ARG A 513 -15.03 0.17 -27.05
N ALA A 514 -15.26 -0.57 -25.96
CA ALA A 514 -16.34 -0.35 -24.99
C ALA A 514 -16.29 1.04 -24.32
N PHE A 515 -15.11 1.65 -24.32
CA PHE A 515 -14.91 3.05 -23.96
C PHE A 515 -13.70 3.62 -24.70
N LYS A 516 -13.69 4.94 -24.91
CA LYS A 516 -12.55 5.66 -25.48
C LYS A 516 -11.75 6.31 -24.34
N ILE A 517 -10.44 6.11 -24.33
CA ILE A 517 -9.51 6.80 -23.42
C ILE A 517 -8.53 7.66 -24.23
N PRO A 518 -7.89 8.68 -23.63
CA PRO A 518 -6.85 9.45 -24.30
C PRO A 518 -5.74 8.53 -24.84
N LYS A 519 -5.24 8.81 -26.05
CA LYS A 519 -4.31 7.89 -26.75
C LYS A 519 -3.05 7.56 -25.96
N TRP A 520 -2.53 8.49 -25.15
CA TRP A 520 -1.38 8.23 -24.29
C TRP A 520 -1.68 7.18 -23.20
N LEU A 521 -2.89 7.16 -22.65
CA LEU A 521 -3.34 6.19 -21.65
C LEU A 521 -3.67 4.84 -22.32
N GLU A 522 -4.24 4.87 -23.52
CA GLU A 522 -4.42 3.71 -24.39
C GLU A 522 -3.08 3.00 -24.62
N TYR A 523 -2.05 3.77 -25.00
CA TYR A 523 -0.70 3.27 -25.23
C TYR A 523 0.00 2.80 -23.95
N PHE A 524 -0.13 3.54 -22.84
CA PHE A 524 0.45 3.17 -21.55
C PHE A 524 -0.11 1.85 -21.01
N LEU A 525 -1.44 1.71 -20.96
CA LEU A 525 -2.05 0.47 -20.47
C LEU A 525 -1.77 -0.71 -21.42
N ALA A 526 -1.68 -0.47 -22.73
CA ALA A 526 -1.29 -1.48 -23.71
C ALA A 526 0.17 -1.94 -23.56
N TYR A 527 1.06 -1.03 -23.13
CA TYR A 527 2.44 -1.34 -22.75
C TYR A 527 2.49 -2.13 -21.43
N CYS A 528 1.69 -1.77 -20.42
CA CYS A 528 1.60 -2.54 -19.18
C CYS A 528 1.06 -3.97 -19.40
N ALA A 529 0.03 -4.12 -20.24
CA ALA A 529 -0.54 -5.41 -20.62
C ALA A 529 0.47 -6.29 -21.38
N ALA A 530 1.34 -5.71 -22.22
CA ALA A 530 2.40 -6.45 -22.91
C ALA A 530 3.34 -7.20 -21.94
N HIS A 531 3.54 -6.66 -20.73
CA HIS A 531 4.37 -7.28 -19.68
C HIS A 531 3.67 -8.40 -18.91
N ALA A 532 2.44 -8.79 -19.29
CA ALA A 532 1.87 -10.07 -18.93
C ALA A 532 2.26 -11.19 -19.93
N ILE A 533 2.98 -10.85 -21.01
CA ILE A 533 3.60 -11.77 -21.98
C ILE A 533 2.58 -12.69 -22.69
N GLN A 534 1.39 -12.16 -23.01
CA GLN A 534 0.31 -12.90 -23.70
C GLN A 534 0.21 -12.59 -25.21
N GLY A 535 1.26 -12.01 -25.80
CA GLY A 535 1.26 -11.40 -27.13
C GLY A 535 1.28 -9.88 -27.09
N ASP A 536 1.51 -9.26 -28.25
CA ASP A 536 1.47 -7.80 -28.43
C ASP A 536 0.02 -7.30 -28.67
N PRO A 537 -0.23 -5.97 -28.61
CA PRO A 537 -1.58 -5.44 -28.72
C PRO A 537 -2.31 -5.82 -30.00
N ILE A 538 -1.63 -5.96 -31.14
CA ILE A 538 -2.28 -6.32 -32.41
C ILE A 538 -2.70 -7.79 -32.40
N ASN A 539 -1.78 -8.68 -32.02
CA ASN A 539 -2.04 -10.12 -32.00
C ASN A 539 -3.10 -10.52 -30.97
N TRP A 540 -3.02 -10.00 -29.73
CA TRP A 540 -3.99 -10.32 -28.68
C TRP A 540 -5.39 -9.86 -29.09
N VAL A 541 -5.53 -8.61 -29.54
CA VAL A 541 -6.80 -8.01 -29.95
C VAL A 541 -7.40 -8.71 -31.17
N SER A 542 -6.57 -9.04 -32.17
CA SER A 542 -7.03 -9.75 -33.36
C SER A 542 -7.55 -11.15 -33.03
N THR A 543 -6.86 -11.85 -32.12
CA THR A 543 -7.28 -13.15 -31.60
C THR A 543 -8.60 -13.04 -30.82
N HIS A 544 -8.73 -12.06 -29.92
CA HIS A 544 -9.92 -11.84 -29.11
C HIS A 544 -11.16 -11.46 -29.95
N ARG A 545 -10.99 -10.58 -30.95
CA ARG A 545 -12.04 -10.24 -31.92
C ARG A 545 -12.41 -11.44 -32.81
N CYS A 546 -11.46 -12.34 -33.11
CA CYS A 546 -11.74 -13.59 -33.81
C CYS A 546 -12.55 -14.57 -32.94
N HIS A 547 -12.24 -14.68 -31.65
CA HIS A 547 -13.02 -15.46 -30.69
C HIS A 547 -14.47 -14.99 -30.66
N HIS A 548 -14.75 -13.71 -30.33
CA HIS A 548 -16.14 -13.21 -30.31
C HIS A 548 -16.88 -13.40 -31.64
N ARG A 549 -16.21 -13.22 -32.78
CA ARG A 549 -16.85 -13.36 -34.11
C ARG A 549 -17.20 -14.81 -34.47
N TYR A 550 -16.51 -15.79 -33.91
CA TYR A 550 -16.63 -17.20 -34.26
C TYR A 550 -16.82 -18.10 -33.03
N VAL A 551 -17.32 -17.52 -31.94
CA VAL A 551 -17.34 -18.09 -30.58
C VAL A 551 -17.88 -19.51 -30.57
N ASP A 552 -17.17 -20.40 -29.88
CA ASP A 552 -17.50 -21.83 -29.75
C ASP A 552 -17.66 -22.58 -31.10
N THR A 553 -17.09 -22.09 -32.19
CA THR A 553 -17.00 -22.80 -33.49
C THR A 553 -15.58 -23.28 -33.79
N GLU A 554 -15.39 -24.03 -34.88
CA GLU A 554 -14.06 -24.45 -35.36
C GLU A 554 -13.10 -23.30 -35.72
N ARG A 555 -13.63 -22.07 -35.87
CA ARG A 555 -12.86 -20.85 -36.22
C ARG A 555 -12.61 -19.91 -35.03
N ASP A 556 -13.06 -20.27 -33.83
CA ASP A 556 -12.64 -19.58 -32.61
C ASP A 556 -11.20 -20.03 -32.26
N PRO A 557 -10.23 -19.09 -32.12
CA PRO A 557 -8.83 -19.40 -31.83
C PRO A 557 -8.59 -20.25 -30.58
N HIS A 558 -9.49 -20.22 -29.60
CA HIS A 558 -9.40 -20.99 -28.35
C HIS A 558 -10.74 -21.67 -28.02
N SER A 559 -11.43 -22.15 -29.05
CA SER A 559 -12.76 -22.77 -28.95
C SER A 559 -12.83 -23.90 -27.91
N PRO A 560 -13.76 -23.86 -26.94
CA PRO A 560 -13.93 -24.91 -25.94
C PRO A 560 -14.50 -26.22 -26.51
N ILE A 561 -14.98 -26.24 -27.76
CA ILE A 561 -15.46 -27.48 -28.42
C ILE A 561 -14.36 -28.54 -28.59
N TYR A 562 -13.10 -28.10 -28.68
CA TYR A 562 -11.93 -28.98 -28.71
C TYR A 562 -11.49 -29.43 -27.31
N GLY A 563 -12.25 -29.07 -26.26
CA GLY A 563 -12.06 -29.47 -24.87
C GLY A 563 -11.30 -28.46 -24.01
N PHE A 564 -11.48 -28.56 -22.69
CA PHE A 564 -10.92 -27.68 -21.67
C PHE A 564 -9.41 -27.40 -21.84
N TRP A 565 -8.60 -28.43 -22.08
CA TRP A 565 -7.16 -28.25 -22.24
C TRP A 565 -6.78 -27.46 -23.51
N PHE A 566 -7.60 -27.56 -24.56
CA PHE A 566 -7.39 -26.80 -25.79
C PHE A 566 -7.62 -25.31 -25.55
N SER A 567 -8.79 -24.92 -25.02
CA SER A 567 -9.11 -23.53 -24.72
C SER A 567 -8.24 -22.93 -23.60
N GLN A 568 -7.82 -23.74 -22.63
CA GLN A 568 -6.94 -23.31 -21.54
C GLN A 568 -5.51 -23.00 -22.02
N MET A 569 -4.87 -23.88 -22.81
CA MET A 569 -3.45 -23.72 -23.20
C MET A 569 -3.04 -24.35 -24.54
N MET A 570 -3.64 -25.45 -25.01
CA MET A 570 -3.04 -26.17 -26.16
C MET A 570 -3.16 -25.39 -27.49
N TRP A 571 -4.10 -24.45 -27.60
CA TRP A 571 -4.22 -23.55 -28.75
C TRP A 571 -2.94 -22.72 -29.01
N PHE A 572 -2.16 -22.40 -27.98
CA PHE A 572 -0.85 -21.72 -28.14
C PHE A 572 0.19 -22.55 -28.91
N PHE A 573 -0.01 -23.86 -29.06
CA PHE A 573 0.93 -24.75 -29.74
C PHE A 573 0.47 -25.16 -31.15
N ASP A 574 -0.76 -24.80 -31.54
CA ASP A 574 -1.36 -25.19 -32.83
C ASP A 574 -1.58 -24.00 -33.79
N SER A 575 -0.74 -22.95 -33.70
CA SER A 575 -0.85 -21.73 -34.52
C SER A 575 -1.02 -22.03 -36.02
N TYR A 576 -0.34 -23.06 -36.53
CA TYR A 576 -0.33 -23.37 -37.96
C TYR A 576 -1.70 -23.82 -38.48
N ASN A 577 -2.38 -24.72 -37.76
CA ASN A 577 -3.70 -25.16 -38.16
C ASN A 577 -4.76 -24.10 -37.84
N LEU A 578 -4.61 -23.37 -36.73
CA LEU A 578 -5.47 -22.26 -36.34
C LEU A 578 -5.44 -21.12 -37.38
N THR A 579 -4.28 -20.56 -37.73
CA THR A 579 -4.18 -19.50 -38.75
C THR A 579 -4.71 -19.96 -40.11
N ARG A 580 -4.48 -21.24 -40.48
CA ARG A 580 -5.03 -21.83 -41.71
C ARG A 580 -6.56 -21.89 -41.72
N LYS A 581 -7.20 -22.21 -40.58
CA LYS A 581 -8.67 -22.25 -40.42
C LYS A 581 -9.29 -20.84 -40.33
N VAL A 582 -8.65 -19.92 -39.61
CA VAL A 582 -9.19 -18.59 -39.27
C VAL A 582 -8.97 -17.56 -40.38
N CYS A 583 -7.85 -17.60 -41.11
CA CYS A 583 -7.63 -16.74 -42.28
C CYS A 583 -6.89 -17.45 -43.45
N PRO A 584 -7.59 -18.25 -44.27
CA PRO A 584 -7.01 -18.98 -45.40
C PRO A 584 -6.33 -18.07 -46.45
N LYS A 585 -6.80 -16.82 -46.59
CA LYS A 585 -6.27 -15.83 -47.53
C LYS A 585 -4.88 -15.33 -47.12
N TYR A 586 -4.68 -15.09 -45.82
CA TYR A 586 -3.37 -14.72 -45.27
C TYR A 586 -2.39 -15.90 -45.35
N PHE A 587 -2.86 -17.11 -45.01
CA PHE A 587 -2.08 -18.34 -45.05
C PHE A 587 -1.42 -18.63 -46.42
N LYS A 588 -2.15 -18.44 -47.53
CA LYS A 588 -1.60 -18.60 -48.90
C LYS A 588 -0.42 -17.68 -49.23
N ASN A 589 -0.34 -16.50 -48.61
CA ASN A 589 0.83 -15.62 -48.75
C ASN A 589 1.93 -15.97 -47.73
N PHE A 590 1.55 -16.55 -46.58
CA PHE A 590 2.45 -16.88 -45.49
C PHE A 590 3.43 -18.01 -45.84
N GLU A 591 2.99 -19.03 -46.59
CA GLU A 591 3.85 -20.14 -47.06
C GLU A 591 5.05 -19.67 -47.92
N LYS A 592 4.96 -18.48 -48.55
CA LYS A 592 6.04 -17.89 -49.34
C LYS A 592 7.07 -17.09 -48.52
N VAL A 593 6.79 -16.74 -47.26
CA VAL A 593 7.49 -15.64 -46.58
C VAL A 593 8.49 -16.08 -45.52
N GLU A 594 8.25 -17.12 -44.71
CA GLU A 594 9.18 -17.50 -43.61
C GLU A 594 9.44 -19.00 -43.45
N ARG A 595 10.73 -19.39 -43.53
CA ARG A 595 11.27 -20.69 -43.08
C ARG A 595 11.77 -20.70 -41.63
N ASN A 596 11.66 -19.59 -40.90
CA ASN A 596 12.23 -19.42 -39.56
C ASN A 596 11.25 -19.84 -38.45
N LYS A 597 11.45 -21.06 -37.91
CA LYS A 597 10.56 -21.70 -36.92
C LYS A 597 10.45 -20.98 -35.55
N PHE A 598 11.30 -19.98 -35.29
CA PHE A 598 11.41 -19.36 -33.96
C PHE A 598 10.38 -18.24 -33.67
N MET A 599 9.77 -17.62 -34.70
CA MET A 599 8.79 -16.53 -34.54
C MET A 599 7.32 -17.01 -34.56
N PHE A 600 7.08 -18.29 -34.34
CA PHE A 600 5.78 -18.92 -34.60
C PHE A 600 4.81 -18.97 -33.40
N PHE A 601 5.29 -18.61 -32.21
CA PHE A 601 4.44 -18.35 -31.05
C PHE A 601 3.74 -16.99 -31.18
N MET A 602 2.43 -16.95 -30.87
CA MET A 602 1.63 -15.73 -30.68
C MET A 602 1.07 -15.00 -31.93
N LYS A 603 0.89 -15.67 -33.09
CA LYS A 603 0.12 -15.13 -34.23
C LYS A 603 -1.13 -15.98 -34.55
N TYR A 604 -2.26 -15.69 -33.88
CA TYR A 604 -3.49 -16.50 -33.99
C TYR A 604 -4.72 -15.75 -34.56
N GLY A 605 -4.62 -14.44 -34.80
CA GLY A 605 -5.72 -13.60 -35.28
C GLY A 605 -5.78 -13.44 -36.80
N ASN A 606 -6.91 -12.92 -37.31
CA ASN A 606 -7.04 -12.48 -38.70
C ASN A 606 -6.68 -10.98 -38.82
N PRO A 607 -5.57 -10.58 -39.50
CA PRO A 607 -5.17 -9.18 -39.63
C PRO A 607 -6.25 -8.24 -40.18
N ASP A 608 -7.15 -8.76 -41.04
CA ASP A 608 -8.26 -8.01 -41.60
C ASP A 608 -9.18 -7.39 -40.52
N ASN A 609 -9.21 -7.96 -39.29
CA ASN A 609 -10.04 -7.49 -38.17
C ASN A 609 -9.37 -6.45 -37.25
N VAL A 610 -8.12 -6.05 -37.50
CA VAL A 610 -7.33 -5.09 -36.68
C VAL A 610 -6.74 -3.93 -37.47
N SER A 611 -7.25 -3.65 -38.67
CA SER A 611 -6.79 -2.52 -39.51
C SER A 611 -6.90 -1.14 -38.82
N ASP A 612 -7.71 -1.00 -37.76
CA ASP A 612 -7.77 0.19 -36.90
C ASP A 612 -6.55 0.33 -35.97
N LEU A 613 -5.97 -0.78 -35.50
CA LEU A 613 -4.70 -0.78 -34.76
C LEU A 613 -3.51 -0.65 -35.72
N GLU A 614 -3.51 -1.37 -36.84
CA GLU A 614 -2.40 -1.35 -37.81
C GLU A 614 -2.13 0.04 -38.40
N LYS A 615 -3.16 0.88 -38.54
CA LYS A 615 -3.01 2.29 -38.98
C LYS A 615 -2.24 3.16 -37.98
N GLN A 616 -2.19 2.81 -36.70
CA GLN A 616 -1.53 3.59 -35.65
C GLN A 616 -0.06 3.18 -35.47
N TRP A 617 0.85 4.15 -35.46
CA TRP A 617 2.29 3.91 -35.43
C TRP A 617 2.74 3.18 -34.15
N PHE A 618 2.12 3.47 -33.00
CA PHE A 618 2.49 2.88 -31.72
C PHE A 618 2.25 1.37 -31.68
N TYR A 619 1.10 0.90 -32.17
CA TYR A 619 0.83 -0.55 -32.21
C TYR A 619 1.74 -1.27 -33.21
N ARG A 620 2.04 -0.67 -34.37
CA ARG A 620 3.08 -1.20 -35.28
C ARG A 620 4.47 -1.25 -34.62
N PHE A 621 4.83 -0.25 -33.82
CA PHE A 621 6.08 -0.22 -33.06
C PHE A 621 6.11 -1.34 -32.01
N MET A 622 5.08 -1.44 -31.17
CA MET A 622 4.95 -2.50 -30.16
C MET A 622 4.99 -3.90 -30.77
N HIS A 623 4.32 -4.13 -31.89
CA HIS A 623 4.35 -5.41 -32.62
C HIS A 623 5.76 -5.75 -33.13
N LYS A 624 6.46 -4.79 -33.76
CA LYS A 624 7.84 -4.98 -34.27
C LYS A 624 8.89 -5.14 -33.18
N THR A 625 8.68 -4.55 -32.01
CA THR A 625 9.67 -4.51 -30.91
C THR A 625 9.27 -5.35 -29.71
N TYR A 626 8.21 -6.16 -29.83
CA TYR A 626 7.53 -6.83 -28.72
C TYR A 626 8.49 -7.45 -27.70
N TRP A 627 9.35 -8.37 -28.13
CA TRP A 627 10.28 -9.08 -27.26
C TRP A 627 11.37 -8.21 -26.62
N LEU A 628 11.66 -7.03 -27.17
CA LEU A 628 12.62 -6.08 -26.59
C LEU A 628 12.07 -5.45 -25.30
N HIS A 629 10.76 -5.34 -25.11
CA HIS A 629 10.18 -4.71 -23.91
C HIS A 629 10.21 -5.64 -22.68
N PRO A 630 9.74 -6.91 -22.73
CA PRO A 630 10.00 -7.86 -21.67
C PRO A 630 11.49 -8.11 -21.45
N LEU A 631 12.33 -8.11 -22.50
CA LEU A 631 13.78 -8.24 -22.35
C LEU A 631 14.40 -7.02 -21.63
N ALA A 632 13.96 -5.80 -21.95
CA ALA A 632 14.38 -4.60 -21.23
C ALA A 632 13.93 -4.63 -19.77
N LEU A 633 12.72 -5.13 -19.48
CA LEU A 633 12.28 -5.39 -18.11
C LEU A 633 13.12 -6.50 -17.43
N ALA A 634 13.52 -7.55 -18.15
CA ALA A 634 14.38 -8.61 -17.63
C ALA A 634 15.76 -8.06 -17.24
N VAL A 635 16.36 -7.25 -18.13
CA VAL A 635 17.64 -6.58 -17.89
C VAL A 635 17.51 -5.58 -16.73
N LEU A 636 16.40 -4.84 -16.64
CA LEU A 636 16.13 -3.93 -15.53
C LEU A 636 15.95 -4.67 -14.19
N LEU A 637 15.16 -5.75 -14.15
CA LEU A 637 14.98 -6.57 -12.95
C LEU A 637 16.27 -7.30 -12.55
N PHE A 638 17.06 -7.76 -13.51
CA PHE A 638 18.39 -8.31 -13.28
C PHE A 638 19.35 -7.25 -12.72
N ALA A 639 19.31 -6.02 -13.23
CA ALA A 639 20.10 -4.90 -12.72
C ALA A 639 19.64 -4.44 -11.32
N ILE A 640 18.37 -4.64 -10.96
CA ILE A 640 17.80 -4.28 -9.65
C ILE A 640 18.05 -5.37 -8.59
N GLY A 641 18.00 -6.66 -8.95
CA GLY A 641 18.05 -7.75 -7.97
C GLY A 641 18.48 -9.12 -8.51
N GLY A 642 19.18 -9.15 -9.64
CA GLY A 642 19.74 -10.36 -10.24
C GLY A 642 18.71 -11.38 -10.73
N VAL A 643 19.18 -12.62 -10.94
CA VAL A 643 18.36 -13.73 -11.45
C VAL A 643 17.06 -13.96 -10.66
N PRO A 644 17.01 -13.88 -9.31
CA PRO A 644 15.76 -14.08 -8.57
C PRO A 644 14.68 -13.06 -8.93
N TYR A 645 15.04 -11.81 -9.19
CA TYR A 645 14.09 -10.75 -9.58
C TYR A 645 13.57 -10.95 -11.00
N VAL A 646 14.37 -11.54 -11.90
CA VAL A 646 13.88 -11.98 -13.22
C VAL A 646 12.93 -13.19 -13.08
N ILE A 647 13.29 -14.18 -12.25
CA ILE A 647 12.45 -15.37 -12.04
C ILE A 647 11.08 -14.99 -11.44
N TRP A 648 11.03 -14.18 -10.38
CA TRP A 648 9.77 -13.80 -9.77
C TRP A 648 9.05 -12.68 -10.52
N GLY A 649 9.77 -11.61 -10.88
CA GLY A 649 9.23 -10.43 -11.54
C GLY A 649 8.87 -10.63 -13.02
N MET A 650 9.31 -11.73 -13.64
CA MET A 650 8.87 -12.16 -14.97
C MET A 650 8.41 -13.61 -15.05
N CYS A 651 9.25 -14.62 -14.77
CA CYS A 651 8.90 -16.00 -15.11
C CYS A 651 7.67 -16.53 -14.35
N VAL A 652 7.63 -16.40 -13.02
CA VAL A 652 6.50 -16.86 -12.19
C VAL A 652 5.28 -15.98 -12.39
N ARG A 653 5.47 -14.65 -12.40
CA ARG A 653 4.43 -13.67 -12.76
C ARG A 653 3.77 -13.99 -14.10
N PHE A 654 4.55 -14.30 -15.14
CA PHE A 654 4.05 -14.64 -16.47
C PHE A 654 3.14 -15.86 -16.41
N VAL A 655 3.62 -16.98 -15.85
CA VAL A 655 2.84 -18.22 -15.72
C VAL A 655 1.51 -17.95 -15.00
N LEU A 656 1.55 -17.28 -13.84
CA LEU A 656 0.34 -16.96 -13.08
C LEU A 656 -0.62 -16.04 -13.85
N SER A 657 -0.10 -14.99 -14.49
CA SER A 657 -0.92 -14.05 -15.26
C SER A 657 -1.55 -14.71 -16.49
N LEU A 658 -0.80 -15.57 -17.19
CA LEU A 658 -1.28 -16.36 -18.32
C LEU A 658 -2.43 -17.28 -17.91
N HIS A 659 -2.24 -18.11 -16.88
CA HIS A 659 -3.28 -19.01 -16.40
C HIS A 659 -4.55 -18.27 -15.96
N VAL A 660 -4.42 -17.17 -15.20
CA VAL A 660 -5.57 -16.39 -14.70
C VAL A 660 -6.36 -15.73 -15.83
N THR A 661 -5.70 -15.21 -16.88
CA THR A 661 -6.44 -14.68 -18.04
C THR A 661 -7.06 -15.78 -18.88
N SER A 662 -6.35 -16.89 -19.13
CA SER A 662 -6.91 -18.03 -19.89
C SER A 662 -8.11 -18.68 -19.20
N MET A 663 -8.29 -18.52 -17.88
CA MET A 663 -9.52 -18.92 -17.19
C MET A 663 -10.75 -18.11 -17.62
N VAL A 664 -10.61 -16.90 -18.16
CA VAL A 664 -11.74 -16.19 -18.77
C VAL A 664 -12.23 -16.98 -20.00
N ASN A 665 -11.32 -17.47 -20.83
CA ASN A 665 -11.65 -18.17 -22.07
C ASN A 665 -12.09 -19.63 -21.82
N SER A 666 -11.61 -20.28 -20.75
CA SER A 666 -11.95 -21.67 -20.42
C SER A 666 -13.06 -21.77 -19.35
N VAL A 667 -12.81 -21.26 -18.14
CA VAL A 667 -13.74 -21.37 -17.00
C VAL A 667 -15.01 -20.58 -17.25
N CYS A 668 -14.93 -19.35 -17.80
CA CYS A 668 -16.13 -18.58 -18.08
C CYS A 668 -16.88 -18.99 -19.37
N HIS A 669 -16.44 -20.01 -20.11
CA HIS A 669 -17.24 -20.66 -21.18
C HIS A 669 -17.76 -22.06 -20.79
N ILE A 670 -17.40 -22.56 -19.60
CA ILE A 670 -17.80 -23.91 -19.14
C ILE A 670 -18.57 -23.85 -17.80
N TRP A 671 -18.18 -22.95 -16.89
CA TRP A 671 -18.68 -22.92 -15.51
C TRP A 671 -19.05 -21.51 -15.03
N GLY A 672 -20.34 -21.31 -14.78
CA GLY A 672 -20.91 -20.10 -14.17
C GLY A 672 -22.41 -19.97 -14.46
N LYS A 673 -22.98 -18.78 -14.28
CA LYS A 673 -24.39 -18.48 -14.57
C LYS A 673 -24.53 -17.79 -15.93
N GLN A 674 -25.56 -18.14 -16.71
CA GLN A 674 -25.87 -17.49 -17.98
C GLN A 674 -27.20 -16.70 -17.86
N PRO A 675 -27.20 -15.49 -17.25
CA PRO A 675 -28.41 -14.67 -17.16
C PRO A 675 -28.93 -14.16 -18.50
N TRP A 676 -28.07 -14.06 -19.52
CA TRP A 676 -28.42 -13.57 -20.86
C TRP A 676 -28.27 -14.70 -21.89
N ASN A 677 -29.32 -14.91 -22.69
CA ASN A 677 -29.27 -15.85 -23.82
C ASN A 677 -28.51 -15.23 -24.99
N THR A 678 -27.20 -15.45 -25.02
CA THR A 678 -26.24 -14.94 -26.02
C THR A 678 -26.08 -15.85 -27.24
N GLY A 679 -26.54 -17.10 -27.17
CA GLY A 679 -26.34 -18.11 -28.22
C GLY A 679 -24.98 -18.83 -28.16
N ASP A 680 -24.09 -18.40 -27.27
CA ASP A 680 -22.80 -19.01 -26.96
C ASP A 680 -22.82 -19.72 -25.59
N LEU A 681 -21.68 -20.31 -25.19
CA LEU A 681 -21.50 -20.97 -23.90
C LEU A 681 -21.04 -20.03 -22.77
N SER A 682 -20.93 -18.72 -23.00
CA SER A 682 -20.40 -17.76 -22.01
C SER A 682 -21.21 -17.76 -20.71
N LYS A 683 -20.50 -17.63 -19.59
CA LYS A 683 -21.02 -17.68 -18.21
C LYS A 683 -20.39 -16.56 -17.36
N ASN A 684 -21.23 -15.92 -16.55
CA ASN A 684 -20.78 -15.11 -15.42
C ASN A 684 -20.21 -16.00 -14.31
N ASN A 685 -18.93 -15.84 -14.01
CA ASN A 685 -18.21 -16.47 -12.92
C ASN A 685 -17.60 -15.40 -11.99
N TRP A 686 -18.23 -15.22 -10.82
CA TRP A 686 -17.86 -14.17 -9.87
C TRP A 686 -16.44 -14.33 -9.28
N MET A 687 -15.93 -15.57 -9.18
CA MET A 687 -14.58 -15.83 -8.69
C MET A 687 -13.54 -15.38 -9.72
N ILE A 688 -13.78 -15.69 -11.00
CA ILE A 688 -12.95 -15.17 -12.09
C ILE A 688 -13.07 -13.64 -12.15
N ALA A 689 -14.27 -13.06 -11.97
CA ALA A 689 -14.47 -11.62 -11.99
C ALA A 689 -13.64 -10.91 -10.91
N LEU A 690 -13.60 -11.47 -9.70
CA LEU A 690 -12.80 -10.93 -8.60
C LEU A 690 -11.29 -10.91 -8.92
N ILE A 691 -10.74 -12.01 -9.43
CA ILE A 691 -9.29 -12.12 -9.72
C ILE A 691 -8.86 -11.47 -11.05
N THR A 692 -9.83 -11.08 -11.90
CA THR A 692 -9.60 -10.39 -13.18
C THR A 692 -10.09 -8.93 -13.18
N PHE A 693 -10.46 -8.38 -12.03
CA PHE A 693 -10.93 -6.99 -11.91
C PHE A 693 -12.19 -6.69 -12.76
N GLY A 694 -13.03 -7.71 -12.97
CA GLY A 694 -14.35 -7.64 -13.60
C GLY A 694 -14.59 -8.58 -14.79
N GLU A 695 -13.57 -9.17 -15.41
CA GLU A 695 -13.73 -9.90 -16.68
C GLU A 695 -14.51 -11.22 -16.60
N GLY A 696 -14.53 -11.85 -15.43
CA GLY A 696 -15.36 -13.02 -15.18
C GLY A 696 -16.87 -12.75 -15.16
N TRP A 697 -17.34 -11.50 -15.24
CA TRP A 697 -18.73 -11.21 -15.62
C TRP A 697 -18.92 -11.42 -17.13
N HIS A 698 -18.58 -12.63 -17.60
CA HIS A 698 -18.30 -12.87 -19.00
C HIS A 698 -19.56 -13.00 -19.87
N ASN A 699 -20.66 -13.54 -19.33
CA ASN A 699 -21.92 -13.57 -20.07
C ASN A 699 -22.61 -12.18 -20.14
N ASN A 700 -22.45 -11.35 -19.10
CA ASN A 700 -22.80 -9.92 -19.20
C ASN A 700 -21.99 -9.27 -20.33
N HIS A 701 -20.68 -9.57 -20.38
CA HIS A 701 -19.79 -9.03 -21.39
C HIS A 701 -20.15 -9.51 -22.81
N HIS A 702 -20.39 -10.79 -23.07
CA HIS A 702 -20.84 -11.27 -24.39
C HIS A 702 -22.23 -10.73 -24.77
N ALA A 703 -23.14 -10.51 -23.82
CA ALA A 703 -24.44 -9.87 -24.08
C ALA A 703 -24.35 -8.37 -24.38
N PHE A 704 -23.36 -7.68 -23.81
CA PHE A 704 -23.21 -6.22 -23.89
C PHE A 704 -21.75 -5.83 -24.13
N GLU A 705 -21.14 -6.33 -25.21
CA GLU A 705 -19.69 -6.24 -25.48
C GLU A 705 -19.14 -4.81 -25.48
N TYR A 706 -19.96 -3.82 -25.82
CA TYR A 706 -19.63 -2.39 -25.81
C TYR A 706 -19.73 -1.71 -24.43
N SER A 707 -20.01 -2.45 -23.35
CA SER A 707 -20.17 -1.86 -22.01
C SER A 707 -18.85 -1.76 -21.23
N ALA A 708 -18.50 -0.56 -20.77
CA ALA A 708 -17.27 -0.33 -20.00
C ALA A 708 -17.24 -1.03 -18.62
N ARG A 709 -18.42 -1.29 -18.05
CA ARG A 709 -18.61 -1.89 -16.72
C ARG A 709 -19.22 -3.28 -16.90
N HIS A 710 -18.45 -4.34 -16.67
CA HIS A 710 -18.90 -5.71 -16.92
C HIS A 710 -19.81 -6.26 -15.81
N GLY A 711 -19.68 -5.73 -14.60
CA GLY A 711 -20.62 -5.98 -13.52
C GLY A 711 -21.82 -5.04 -13.58
N HIS A 712 -22.93 -5.44 -14.20
CA HIS A 712 -24.11 -4.57 -14.36
C HIS A 712 -24.92 -4.42 -13.07
N GLU A 713 -24.94 -5.44 -12.21
CA GLU A 713 -25.64 -5.38 -10.92
C GLU A 713 -24.84 -4.62 -9.85
N TRP A 714 -25.52 -4.07 -8.85
CA TRP A 714 -24.89 -3.33 -7.75
C TRP A 714 -23.90 -4.16 -6.90
N TRP A 715 -24.07 -5.49 -6.87
CA TRP A 715 -23.19 -6.44 -6.18
C TRP A 715 -22.06 -6.98 -7.09
N GLN A 716 -22.05 -6.64 -8.38
CA GLN A 716 -21.02 -7.03 -9.33
C GLN A 716 -19.94 -5.93 -9.39
N ILE A 717 -18.91 -6.11 -8.56
CA ILE A 717 -17.87 -5.10 -8.25
C ILE A 717 -16.96 -4.81 -9.46
N ASP A 718 -16.63 -3.53 -9.66
CA ASP A 718 -15.78 -2.97 -10.73
C ASP A 718 -15.10 -1.67 -10.21
N PHE A 719 -13.78 -1.48 -10.35
CA PHE A 719 -12.95 -0.62 -9.46
C PHE A 719 -12.40 0.70 -10.09
N GLY A 720 -13.26 1.61 -10.59
CA GLY A 720 -12.85 2.69 -11.52
C GLY A 720 -12.53 4.13 -11.02
N ASN A 721 -13.36 4.79 -10.18
CA ASN A 721 -13.40 6.27 -10.07
C ASN A 721 -13.67 6.81 -8.64
N LEU A 722 -12.88 7.76 -8.10
CA LEU A 722 -13.09 8.28 -6.70
C LEU A 722 -12.94 9.80 -6.45
N THR A 723 -12.13 10.57 -7.18
CA THR A 723 -11.77 11.96 -6.78
C THR A 723 -12.80 13.03 -7.20
N GLY A 724 -13.25 13.08 -8.45
CA GLY A 724 -14.29 14.03 -8.90
C GLY A 724 -15.64 13.86 -8.17
N MET A 725 -15.89 12.68 -7.61
CA MET A 725 -17.02 12.38 -6.72
C MET A 725 -17.02 13.25 -5.44
N ALA A 726 -15.85 13.67 -4.94
CA ALA A 726 -15.74 14.51 -3.76
C ALA A 726 -16.14 15.98 -4.01
N ILE A 727 -15.88 16.54 -5.20
CA ILE A 727 -16.29 17.91 -5.54
C ILE A 727 -17.82 18.02 -5.54
N SER A 728 -18.48 17.12 -6.29
CA SER A 728 -19.94 17.03 -6.42
C SER A 728 -20.64 16.95 -5.05
N VAL A 729 -20.26 15.98 -4.23
CA VAL A 729 -20.91 15.76 -2.93
C VAL A 729 -20.54 16.84 -1.90
N SER A 730 -19.30 17.35 -1.92
CA SER A 730 -18.81 18.28 -0.89
C SER A 730 -18.94 19.76 -1.27
N TYR A 731 -18.10 20.25 -2.17
CA TYR A 731 -18.01 21.68 -2.47
C TYR A 731 -19.33 22.22 -3.03
N HIS A 732 -19.94 21.46 -3.93
CA HIS A 732 -21.15 21.87 -4.62
C HIS A 732 -22.40 21.66 -3.76
N ARG A 733 -22.83 20.41 -3.58
CA ARG A 733 -24.14 20.12 -2.96
C ARG A 733 -24.18 20.37 -1.45
N ASN A 734 -23.09 20.09 -0.73
CA ASN A 734 -23.05 20.31 0.71
C ASN A 734 -22.71 21.76 1.10
N LEU A 735 -21.58 22.30 0.63
CA LEU A 735 -21.08 23.60 1.09
C LEU A 735 -21.71 24.79 0.36
N ALA A 736 -21.79 24.78 -0.98
CA ALA A 736 -22.39 25.91 -1.70
C ALA A 736 -23.90 26.00 -1.47
N HIS A 737 -24.62 24.89 -1.69
CA HIS A 737 -26.09 24.87 -1.71
C HIS A 737 -26.77 24.42 -0.42
N ARG A 738 -26.01 23.82 0.51
CA ARG A 738 -26.54 23.28 1.78
C ARG A 738 -27.73 22.34 1.53
N ALA A 739 -27.62 21.49 0.52
CA ALA A 739 -28.69 20.58 0.12
C ALA A 739 -28.94 19.45 1.13
N PHE A 740 -27.97 19.20 2.02
CA PHE A 740 -28.06 18.24 3.12
C PHE A 740 -27.06 18.63 4.24
N LYS A 741 -27.14 17.98 5.40
CA LYS A 741 -26.21 18.12 6.54
C LYS A 741 -25.52 16.79 6.84
N ILE A 742 -24.26 16.85 7.25
CA ILE A 742 -23.44 15.70 7.66
C ILE A 742 -22.64 16.06 8.93
N PRO A 743 -22.14 15.08 9.71
CA PRO A 743 -21.22 15.32 10.82
C PRO A 743 -19.99 16.12 10.39
N LYS A 744 -19.52 17.03 11.24
CA LYS A 744 -18.42 17.95 10.89
C LYS A 744 -17.10 17.26 10.52
N TRP A 745 -16.81 16.09 11.07
CA TRP A 745 -15.64 15.31 10.66
C TRP A 745 -15.74 14.85 9.20
N LEU A 746 -16.94 14.45 8.75
CA LEU A 746 -17.19 14.01 7.38
C LEU A 746 -17.27 15.21 6.41
N GLU A 747 -17.84 16.33 6.86
CA GLU A 747 -17.83 17.61 6.15
C GLU A 747 -16.38 18.07 5.86
N TYR A 748 -15.50 17.99 6.87
CA TYR A 748 -14.09 18.37 6.73
C TYR A 748 -13.29 17.36 5.91
N PHE A 749 -13.56 16.05 6.06
CA PHE A 749 -12.93 15.01 5.25
C PHE A 749 -13.27 15.13 3.77
N LEU A 750 -14.54 15.29 3.42
CA LEU A 750 -14.97 15.43 2.02
C LEU A 750 -14.47 16.76 1.41
N ALA A 751 -14.44 17.85 2.19
CA ALA A 751 -13.86 19.12 1.75
C ALA A 751 -12.34 19.04 1.56
N TYR A 752 -11.64 18.26 2.38
CA TYR A 752 -10.22 17.97 2.18
C TYR A 752 -9.99 17.14 0.91
N CYS A 753 -10.79 16.09 0.68
CA CYS A 753 -10.73 15.30 -0.56
C CYS A 753 -10.99 16.16 -1.81
N ALA A 754 -12.02 17.02 -1.79
CA ALA A 754 -12.33 17.93 -2.90
C ALA A 754 -11.22 18.96 -3.18
N ALA A 755 -10.50 19.43 -2.15
CA ALA A 755 -9.37 20.35 -2.32
C ALA A 755 -8.21 19.75 -3.13
N HIS A 756 -8.08 18.41 -3.18
CA HIS A 756 -7.05 17.74 -3.98
C HIS A 756 -7.32 17.77 -5.48
N ALA A 757 -8.51 18.14 -5.93
CA ALA A 757 -8.81 18.33 -7.36
C ALA A 757 -8.34 19.71 -7.90
N ILE A 758 -7.67 20.52 -7.07
CA ILE A 758 -6.99 21.78 -7.43
C ILE A 758 -7.92 22.83 -8.10
N GLN A 759 -9.23 22.78 -7.86
CA GLN A 759 -10.19 23.76 -8.40
C GLN A 759 -10.34 25.06 -7.56
N GLY A 760 -9.64 25.15 -6.43
CA GLY A 760 -9.75 26.22 -5.44
C GLY A 760 -9.93 25.67 -4.03
N ASP A 761 -9.62 26.49 -3.02
CA ASP A 761 -9.98 26.17 -1.64
C ASP A 761 -11.49 26.30 -1.40
N PRO A 762 -12.03 25.74 -0.30
CA PRO A 762 -13.47 25.69 -0.07
C PRO A 762 -14.13 27.07 -0.02
N ILE A 763 -13.43 28.11 0.44
CA ILE A 763 -14.00 29.47 0.55
C ILE A 763 -14.11 30.10 -0.84
N ASN A 764 -13.02 30.06 -1.63
CA ASN A 764 -13.01 30.64 -2.97
C ASN A 764 -13.97 29.90 -3.92
N TRP A 765 -13.94 28.56 -3.96
CA TRP A 765 -14.81 27.79 -4.86
C TRP A 765 -16.29 28.05 -4.56
N VAL A 766 -16.69 27.97 -3.28
CA VAL A 766 -18.09 28.22 -2.87
C VAL A 766 -18.50 29.66 -3.12
N SER A 767 -17.62 30.63 -2.87
CA SER A 767 -17.95 32.04 -3.08
C SER A 767 -18.18 32.39 -4.55
N THR A 768 -17.34 31.84 -5.44
CA THR A 768 -17.50 31.96 -6.90
C THR A 768 -18.77 31.25 -7.37
N HIS A 769 -19.03 30.03 -6.91
CA HIS A 769 -20.21 29.27 -7.34
C HIS A 769 -21.54 29.89 -6.86
N ARG A 770 -21.61 30.36 -5.60
CA ARG A 770 -22.74 31.15 -5.09
C ARG A 770 -22.90 32.51 -5.80
N CYS A 771 -21.85 32.99 -6.48
CA CYS A 771 -21.92 34.23 -7.26
C CYS A 771 -22.46 34.00 -8.67
N HIS A 772 -22.03 32.91 -9.32
CA HIS A 772 -22.61 32.43 -10.59
C HIS A 772 -24.12 32.25 -10.45
N HIS A 773 -24.61 31.42 -9.52
CA HIS A 773 -26.05 31.24 -9.26
C HIS A 773 -26.85 32.52 -9.01
N ARG A 774 -26.23 33.55 -8.44
CA ARG A 774 -26.89 34.83 -8.16
C ARG A 774 -27.01 35.74 -9.39
N TYR A 775 -26.14 35.56 -10.37
CA TYR A 775 -25.92 36.49 -11.48
C TYR A 775 -25.80 35.78 -12.84
N VAL A 776 -26.31 34.54 -12.96
CA VAL A 776 -26.30 33.67 -14.13
C VAL A 776 -26.52 34.45 -15.42
N ASP A 777 -25.65 34.22 -16.41
CA ASP A 777 -25.69 34.85 -17.74
C ASP A 777 -25.62 36.40 -17.75
N THR A 778 -25.10 37.02 -16.68
CA THR A 778 -24.83 38.47 -16.65
C THR A 778 -23.34 38.78 -16.57
N GLU A 779 -22.98 40.06 -16.72
CA GLU A 779 -21.60 40.55 -16.53
C GLU A 779 -21.02 40.35 -15.12
N ARG A 780 -21.85 39.93 -14.15
CA ARG A 780 -21.46 39.64 -12.76
C ARG A 780 -21.37 38.15 -12.45
N ASP A 781 -21.66 37.28 -13.41
CA ASP A 781 -21.31 35.87 -13.32
C ASP A 781 -19.78 35.71 -13.53
N PRO A 782 -19.03 35.13 -12.58
CA PRO A 782 -17.60 34.90 -12.72
C PRO A 782 -17.19 34.10 -13.98
N HIS A 783 -18.04 33.23 -14.52
CA HIS A 783 -17.76 32.41 -15.71
C HIS A 783 -18.87 32.53 -16.76
N SER A 784 -19.46 33.73 -16.86
CA SER A 784 -20.58 34.03 -17.75
C SER A 784 -20.35 33.57 -19.21
N PRO A 785 -21.24 32.74 -19.79
CA PRO A 785 -21.11 32.30 -21.17
C PRO A 785 -21.33 33.43 -22.19
N ILE A 786 -21.88 34.58 -21.78
CA ILE A 786 -22.06 35.77 -22.65
C ILE A 786 -20.75 36.30 -23.23
N TYR A 787 -19.62 36.03 -22.57
CA TYR A 787 -18.28 36.39 -23.05
C TYR A 787 -17.67 35.32 -23.99
N GLY A 788 -18.45 34.31 -24.36
CA GLY A 788 -18.10 33.25 -25.30
C GLY A 788 -17.38 32.05 -24.67
N PHE A 789 -17.34 30.93 -25.40
CA PHE A 789 -16.79 29.63 -24.97
C PHE A 789 -15.52 29.76 -24.13
N TRP A 790 -14.46 30.31 -24.73
CA TRP A 790 -13.13 30.32 -24.11
C TRP A 790 -13.12 31.13 -22.81
N PHE A 791 -14.01 32.12 -22.67
CA PHE A 791 -14.13 32.88 -21.43
C PHE A 791 -14.72 32.04 -20.30
N SER A 792 -15.88 31.41 -20.51
CA SER A 792 -16.51 30.54 -19.50
C SER A 792 -15.69 29.28 -19.20
N GLN A 793 -14.98 28.73 -20.20
CA GLN A 793 -14.04 27.61 -20.02
C GLN A 793 -12.87 27.96 -19.11
N MET A 794 -12.11 29.02 -19.44
CA MET A 794 -10.76 29.18 -18.89
C MET A 794 -10.24 30.62 -18.85
N MET A 795 -10.64 31.53 -19.74
CA MET A 795 -10.06 32.88 -19.74
C MET A 795 -10.50 33.72 -18.53
N TRP A 796 -11.65 33.41 -17.91
CA TRP A 796 -12.06 34.02 -16.64
C TRP A 796 -11.03 33.83 -15.50
N PHE A 797 -10.27 32.73 -15.54
CA PHE A 797 -9.16 32.47 -14.61
C PHE A 797 -8.01 33.47 -14.80
N PHE A 798 -7.69 33.82 -16.06
CA PHE A 798 -6.61 34.74 -16.38
C PHE A 798 -7.02 36.22 -16.22
N ASP A 799 -8.31 36.54 -16.25
CA ASP A 799 -8.87 37.90 -16.10
C ASP A 799 -9.35 38.23 -14.66
N SER A 800 -8.71 37.65 -13.64
CA SER A 800 -9.12 37.78 -12.23
C SER A 800 -9.24 39.24 -11.75
N TYR A 801 -8.44 40.15 -12.33
CA TYR A 801 -8.47 41.58 -12.03
C TYR A 801 -9.80 42.24 -12.42
N ASN A 802 -10.17 42.16 -13.70
CA ASN A 802 -11.36 42.83 -14.20
C ASN A 802 -12.63 42.13 -13.71
N LEU A 803 -12.57 40.82 -13.53
CA LEU A 803 -13.67 40.03 -12.98
C LEU A 803 -13.95 40.42 -11.52
N THR A 804 -12.94 40.49 -10.65
CA THR A 804 -13.10 40.95 -9.26
C THR A 804 -13.65 42.38 -9.20
N ARG A 805 -13.20 43.26 -10.09
CA ARG A 805 -13.70 44.64 -10.22
C ARG A 805 -15.18 44.71 -10.57
N LYS A 806 -15.67 43.84 -11.48
CA LYS A 806 -17.09 43.76 -11.88
C LYS A 806 -17.97 43.09 -10.81
N VAL A 807 -17.49 41.98 -10.24
CA VAL A 807 -18.24 41.10 -9.36
C VAL A 807 -18.34 41.65 -7.92
N CYS A 808 -17.29 42.25 -7.38
CA CYS A 808 -17.34 42.89 -6.05
C CYS A 808 -16.58 44.25 -6.00
N PRO A 809 -17.20 45.33 -6.52
CA PRO A 809 -16.58 46.67 -6.55
C PRO A 809 -16.20 47.22 -5.15
N LYS A 810 -16.93 46.81 -4.12
CA LYS A 810 -16.68 47.19 -2.71
C LYS A 810 -15.39 46.57 -2.16
N TYR A 811 -15.10 45.33 -2.52
CA TYR A 811 -13.84 44.66 -2.16
C TYR A 811 -12.67 45.21 -3.00
N PHE A 812 -12.91 45.48 -4.29
CA PHE A 812 -11.92 46.07 -5.20
C PHE A 812 -11.34 47.41 -4.69
N LYS A 813 -12.16 48.29 -4.10
CA LYS A 813 -11.69 49.56 -3.48
C LYS A 813 -10.67 49.38 -2.35
N ASN A 814 -10.66 48.23 -1.67
CA ASN A 814 -9.63 47.91 -0.67
C ASN A 814 -8.46 47.12 -1.28
N PHE A 815 -8.66 46.51 -2.45
CA PHE A 815 -7.69 45.64 -3.13
C PHE A 815 -6.47 46.41 -3.66
N GLU A 816 -6.68 47.62 -4.20
CA GLU A 816 -5.60 48.53 -4.66
C GLU A 816 -4.61 48.91 -3.55
N LYS A 817 -5.02 48.85 -2.27
CA LYS A 817 -4.17 49.17 -1.11
C LYS A 817 -3.33 48.01 -0.59
N VAL A 818 -3.60 46.75 -0.98
CA VAL A 818 -3.15 45.59 -0.19
C VAL A 818 -1.96 44.82 -0.78
N GLU A 819 -1.93 44.45 -2.07
CA GLU A 819 -0.85 43.56 -2.58
C GLU A 819 -0.29 43.91 -3.98
N ARG A 820 1.03 44.20 -4.03
CA ARG A 820 1.88 44.18 -5.24
C ARG A 820 2.48 42.80 -5.55
N ASN A 821 2.13 41.76 -4.78
CA ASN A 821 2.72 40.42 -4.88
C ASN A 821 2.03 39.57 -5.97
N LYS A 822 2.67 39.49 -7.14
CA LYS A 822 2.14 38.87 -8.37
C LYS A 822 1.88 37.34 -8.31
N PHE A 823 2.18 36.65 -7.21
CA PHE A 823 2.18 35.18 -7.15
C PHE A 823 0.88 34.54 -6.64
N MET A 824 -0.01 35.28 -5.96
CA MET A 824 -1.28 34.75 -5.41
C MET A 824 -2.51 35.06 -6.28
N PHE A 825 -2.31 35.39 -7.56
CA PHE A 825 -3.32 36.07 -8.38
C PHE A 825 -4.41 35.16 -8.98
N PHE A 826 -4.23 33.85 -8.91
CA PHE A 826 -4.93 32.87 -9.76
C PHE A 826 -6.17 32.20 -9.15
N MET A 827 -6.62 32.52 -7.92
CA MET A 827 -7.75 31.80 -7.30
C MET A 827 -8.76 32.62 -6.47
N LYS A 828 -8.71 33.96 -6.51
CA LYS A 828 -9.65 34.82 -5.77
C LYS A 828 -10.70 35.45 -6.71
N TYR A 829 -11.87 34.83 -6.82
CA TYR A 829 -12.97 35.26 -7.72
C TYR A 829 -14.34 35.31 -7.03
N GLY A 830 -14.34 35.39 -5.70
CA GLY A 830 -15.54 35.34 -4.87
C GLY A 830 -15.94 36.71 -4.33
N ASN A 831 -17.23 36.91 -4.06
CA ASN A 831 -17.68 37.99 -3.20
C ASN A 831 -17.67 37.51 -1.73
N PRO A 832 -16.72 37.94 -0.87
CA PRO A 832 -16.61 37.42 0.50
C PRO A 832 -17.87 37.65 1.34
N ASP A 833 -18.69 38.66 1.01
CA ASP A 833 -19.99 38.91 1.66
C ASP A 833 -20.93 37.68 1.57
N ASN A 834 -20.70 36.72 0.65
CA ASN A 834 -21.52 35.51 0.46
C ASN A 834 -20.99 34.22 1.14
N VAL A 835 -19.85 34.25 1.86
CA VAL A 835 -19.20 33.06 2.48
C VAL A 835 -18.87 33.19 3.97
N SER A 836 -19.46 34.17 4.67
CA SER A 836 -19.24 34.39 6.11
C SER A 836 -19.56 33.17 7.01
N ASP A 837 -20.29 32.18 6.52
CA ASP A 837 -20.57 30.89 7.16
C ASP A 837 -19.38 29.90 7.14
N LEU A 838 -18.57 29.96 6.08
CA LEU A 838 -17.31 29.21 5.99
C LEU A 838 -16.20 29.96 6.74
N GLU A 839 -16.09 31.29 6.55
CA GLU A 839 -15.05 32.11 7.18
C GLU A 839 -15.06 32.06 8.72
N LYS A 840 -16.23 31.88 9.35
CA LYS A 840 -16.36 31.71 10.80
C LYS A 840 -15.73 30.41 11.32
N GLN A 841 -15.61 29.37 10.49
CA GLN A 841 -15.05 28.07 10.88
C GLN A 841 -13.53 28.03 10.71
N TRP A 842 -12.82 27.55 11.73
CA TRP A 842 -11.35 27.53 11.72
C TRP A 842 -10.77 26.65 10.61
N PHE A 843 -11.43 25.52 10.30
CA PHE A 843 -10.98 24.55 9.30
C PHE A 843 -10.94 25.18 7.89
N TYR A 844 -11.99 25.90 7.48
CA TYR A 844 -12.00 26.55 6.17
C TYR A 844 -11.00 27.71 6.08
N ARG A 845 -10.80 28.47 7.17
CA ARG A 845 -9.70 29.45 7.24
C ARG A 845 -8.31 28.81 7.14
N PHE A 846 -8.13 27.63 7.74
CA PHE A 846 -6.90 26.86 7.63
C PHE A 846 -6.68 26.37 6.18
N MET A 847 -7.67 25.72 5.58
CA MET A 847 -7.63 25.25 4.19
C MET A 847 -7.33 26.39 3.21
N HIS A 848 -7.98 27.55 3.36
CA HIS A 848 -7.73 28.74 2.53
C HIS A 848 -6.28 29.25 2.66
N LYS A 849 -5.74 29.33 3.88
CA LYS A 849 -4.36 29.78 4.12
C LYS A 849 -3.28 28.78 3.68
N THR A 850 -3.61 27.49 3.62
CA THR A 850 -2.65 26.40 3.37
C THR A 850 -2.90 25.69 2.04
N TYR A 851 -3.82 26.19 1.22
CA TYR A 851 -4.32 25.52 0.01
C TYR A 851 -3.23 24.88 -0.86
N TRP A 852 -2.21 25.66 -1.25
CA TRP A 852 -1.11 25.20 -2.10
C TRP A 852 -0.23 24.11 -1.48
N LEU A 853 -0.26 23.93 -0.16
CA LEU A 853 0.47 22.87 0.53
C LEU A 853 -0.24 21.51 0.46
N HIS A 854 -1.56 21.45 0.23
CA HIS A 854 -2.30 20.17 0.23
C HIS A 854 -2.05 19.34 -1.04
N PRO A 855 -2.14 19.89 -2.27
CA PRO A 855 -1.74 19.16 -3.47
C PRO A 855 -0.24 18.78 -3.45
N LEU A 856 0.61 19.62 -2.84
CA LEU A 856 2.02 19.30 -2.63
C LEU A 856 2.21 18.15 -1.63
N ALA A 857 1.44 18.13 -0.53
CA ALA A 857 1.44 17.02 0.42
C ALA A 857 0.94 15.72 -0.21
N LEU A 858 -0.08 15.78 -1.08
CA LEU A 858 -0.52 14.62 -1.87
C LEU A 858 0.56 14.17 -2.87
N ALA A 859 1.24 15.09 -3.56
CA ALA A 859 2.35 14.75 -4.44
C ALA A 859 3.49 14.05 -3.67
N VAL A 860 3.84 14.54 -2.47
CA VAL A 860 4.84 13.93 -1.58
C VAL A 860 4.37 12.58 -1.05
N LEU A 861 3.08 12.42 -0.73
CA LEU A 861 2.49 11.15 -0.30
C LEU A 861 2.51 10.11 -1.44
N LEU A 862 2.12 10.49 -2.65
CA LEU A 862 2.19 9.66 -3.85
C LEU A 862 3.64 9.26 -4.17
N PHE A 863 4.59 10.20 -4.01
CA PHE A 863 6.03 9.92 -4.14
C PHE A 863 6.51 8.90 -3.10
N ALA A 864 6.06 9.01 -1.85
CA ALA A 864 6.40 8.08 -0.79
C ALA A 864 5.78 6.68 -0.99
N ILE A 865 4.60 6.59 -1.63
CA ILE A 865 3.89 5.32 -1.87
C ILE A 865 4.47 4.55 -3.07
N GLY A 866 4.87 5.23 -4.14
CA GLY A 866 5.30 4.55 -5.38
C GLY A 866 6.24 5.35 -6.27
N GLY A 867 6.97 6.32 -5.70
CA GLY A 867 7.96 7.13 -6.40
C GLY A 867 7.38 8.07 -7.45
N VAL A 868 8.26 8.57 -8.32
CA VAL A 868 7.90 9.48 -9.43
C VAL A 868 6.70 9.00 -10.26
N PRO A 869 6.55 7.70 -10.63
CA PRO A 869 5.39 7.24 -11.39
C PRO A 869 4.06 7.50 -10.70
N TYR A 870 3.97 7.32 -9.37
CA TYR A 870 2.73 7.56 -8.63
C TYR A 870 2.43 9.06 -8.49
N VAL A 871 3.47 9.91 -8.42
CA VAL A 871 3.28 11.38 -8.53
C VAL A 871 2.73 11.74 -9.90
N ILE A 872 3.36 11.27 -10.97
CA ILE A 872 2.96 11.58 -12.34
C ILE A 872 1.54 11.05 -12.61
N TRP A 873 1.19 9.86 -12.12
CA TRP A 873 -0.13 9.28 -12.35
C TRP A 873 -1.21 9.92 -11.47
N GLY A 874 -0.99 10.07 -10.16
CA GLY A 874 -1.96 10.66 -9.24
C GLY A 874 -2.12 12.17 -9.41
N MET A 875 -1.01 12.92 -9.50
CA MET A 875 -1.08 14.36 -9.81
C MET A 875 -1.49 14.60 -11.26
N GLY A 876 -1.16 13.69 -12.19
CA GLY A 876 -1.63 13.74 -13.58
C GLY A 876 -3.14 13.53 -13.67
N PHE A 877 -3.71 12.58 -12.92
CA PHE A 877 -5.17 12.38 -12.85
C PHE A 877 -5.87 13.58 -12.23
N VAL A 878 -5.31 14.15 -11.16
CA VAL A 878 -5.77 15.41 -10.55
C VAL A 878 -5.71 16.58 -11.53
N LEU A 879 -4.63 16.73 -12.32
CA LEU A 879 -4.54 17.74 -13.37
C LEU A 879 -5.55 17.50 -14.49
N ILE A 880 -5.82 16.24 -14.85
CA ILE A 880 -6.85 15.85 -15.82
C ILE A 880 -8.25 16.15 -15.28
N GLU A 881 -8.54 15.93 -14.01
CA GLU A 881 -9.80 16.36 -13.37
C GLU A 881 -9.93 17.89 -13.34
N LEU A 882 -8.83 18.62 -13.15
CA LEU A 882 -8.76 20.08 -13.30
C LEU A 882 -9.22 20.53 -14.70
N PHE A 883 -8.92 19.76 -15.75
CA PHE A 883 -9.34 20.00 -17.14
C PHE A 883 -10.73 19.40 -17.49
N ILE A 884 -11.21 18.37 -16.80
CA ILE A 884 -12.47 17.65 -17.12
C ILE A 884 -13.66 18.17 -16.30
N VAL A 885 -13.46 18.55 -15.04
CA VAL A 885 -14.53 18.71 -14.04
C VAL A 885 -14.90 20.20 -13.82
N ARG A 886 -14.38 21.14 -14.62
CA ARG A 886 -14.58 22.59 -14.41
C ARG A 886 -15.27 23.27 -15.61
N GLU A 887 -16.52 22.90 -15.86
CA GLU A 887 -17.45 23.54 -16.81
C GLU A 887 -17.21 23.35 -18.33
N VAL A 888 -16.87 22.14 -18.79
CA VAL A 888 -16.48 21.90 -20.21
C VAL A 888 -17.57 22.16 -21.28
N ARG A 889 -18.86 22.34 -20.94
CA ARG A 889 -19.95 22.18 -21.95
C ARG A 889 -21.16 23.10 -21.80
N ILE A 890 -21.05 24.28 -22.41
CA ILE A 890 -22.19 25.01 -22.99
C ILE A 890 -21.90 25.28 -24.49
N GLU A 891 -20.82 25.99 -24.84
CA GLU A 891 -20.58 26.37 -26.25
C GLU A 891 -19.92 25.30 -27.15
N LEU A 892 -19.34 24.21 -26.59
CA LEU A 892 -18.81 23.12 -27.43
C LEU A 892 -19.94 22.42 -28.19
N ALA A 893 -21.15 22.40 -27.60
CA ALA A 893 -22.36 22.05 -28.34
C ALA A 893 -22.60 23.07 -29.46
N ARG A 894 -22.70 24.38 -29.15
CA ARG A 894 -23.04 25.41 -30.14
C ARG A 894 -22.11 25.45 -31.36
N ASN A 895 -20.80 25.20 -31.20
CA ASN A 895 -19.85 25.17 -32.32
C ASN A 895 -19.84 23.85 -33.12
N ILE A 896 -20.18 22.71 -32.52
CA ILE A 896 -20.30 21.42 -33.25
C ILE A 896 -21.66 21.31 -33.94
N TYR A 897 -22.74 21.77 -33.29
CA TYR A 897 -24.09 21.79 -33.86
C TYR A 897 -24.32 22.97 -34.82
N GLY A 898 -23.55 24.06 -34.74
CA GLY A 898 -23.64 25.19 -35.67
C GLY A 898 -23.17 24.91 -37.11
N GLN A 899 -22.47 23.79 -37.35
CA GLN A 899 -22.03 23.37 -38.69
C GLN A 899 -22.80 22.17 -39.26
N PHE A 900 -23.70 21.54 -38.49
CA PHE A 900 -24.53 20.43 -38.96
C PHE A 900 -26.00 20.70 -38.68
N SER A 901 -26.73 21.03 -39.75
CA SER A 901 -28.17 21.27 -39.74
C SER A 901 -28.97 19.99 -39.41
N MET A 902 -29.20 19.76 -38.11
CA MET A 902 -30.18 18.81 -37.58
C MET A 902 -30.90 19.44 -36.37
N PRO A 903 -32.20 19.77 -36.46
CA PRO A 903 -32.97 20.21 -35.31
C PRO A 903 -33.27 19.02 -34.38
N TYR A 904 -33.36 19.29 -33.07
CA TYR A 904 -33.69 18.35 -32.00
C TYR A 904 -32.68 17.22 -31.72
N LEU A 905 -31.76 17.43 -30.77
CA LEU A 905 -31.16 16.33 -29.98
C LEU A 905 -30.82 16.65 -28.51
N GLY A 906 -31.00 17.90 -28.07
CA GLY A 906 -31.19 18.23 -26.66
C GLY A 906 -32.69 18.41 -26.37
N LYS A 907 -33.28 17.60 -25.49
CA LYS A 907 -34.62 17.86 -24.97
C LYS A 907 -34.49 18.74 -23.72
N ALA A 908 -34.92 20.00 -23.83
CA ALA A 908 -35.34 20.73 -22.64
C ALA A 908 -36.60 20.04 -22.09
N THR A 909 -36.47 19.29 -21.00
CA THR A 909 -37.64 18.71 -20.30
C THR A 909 -38.38 19.75 -19.47
N MET A 910 -37.78 20.92 -19.24
CA MET A 910 -38.39 22.11 -18.62
C MET A 910 -37.78 23.36 -19.29
N GLU A 911 -38.59 24.13 -20.03
CA GLU A 911 -38.17 25.44 -20.56
C GLU A 911 -38.32 26.53 -19.50
N TYR A 912 -37.35 26.64 -18.60
CA TYR A 912 -37.22 27.84 -17.77
C TYR A 912 -36.67 29.00 -18.61
N GLY A 913 -37.54 29.72 -19.32
CA GLY A 913 -37.19 30.78 -20.28
C GLY A 913 -36.55 32.03 -19.69
N ARG A 914 -35.38 31.90 -19.04
CA ARG A 914 -34.52 32.99 -18.53
C ARG A 914 -33.01 32.73 -18.57
N PHE A 915 -32.54 31.50 -18.81
CA PHE A 915 -31.11 31.13 -18.71
C PHE A 915 -30.64 30.30 -19.90
N ILE A 916 -29.35 30.41 -20.25
CA ILE A 916 -28.69 29.82 -21.43
C ILE A 916 -28.16 28.40 -21.10
N GLU A 917 -28.95 27.62 -20.37
CA GLU A 917 -28.47 26.38 -19.72
C GLU A 917 -29.11 25.11 -20.27
N GLU A 918 -28.25 24.15 -20.63
CA GLU A 918 -28.65 22.89 -21.26
C GLU A 918 -28.51 21.67 -20.32
N GLN A 919 -29.32 20.64 -20.57
CA GLN A 919 -29.24 19.34 -19.92
C GLN A 919 -28.38 18.40 -20.78
N HIS A 920 -27.33 17.79 -20.23
CA HIS A 920 -26.47 16.94 -21.04
C HIS A 920 -26.01 15.68 -20.30
N TRP A 921 -26.68 14.56 -20.61
CA TRP A 921 -26.44 13.23 -20.02
C TRP A 921 -24.97 12.79 -20.04
N MET A 922 -24.24 13.08 -21.12
CA MET A 922 -22.84 12.71 -21.26
C MET A 922 -21.90 13.64 -20.47
N ILE A 923 -22.34 14.83 -20.04
CA ILE A 923 -21.65 15.58 -18.96
C ILE A 923 -21.90 14.83 -17.66
N ALA A 924 -23.17 14.58 -17.33
CA ALA A 924 -23.58 14.05 -16.03
C ALA A 924 -22.91 12.72 -15.68
N LEU A 925 -22.69 11.85 -16.68
CA LEU A 925 -21.92 10.61 -16.49
C LEU A 925 -20.45 10.84 -16.09
N ILE A 926 -19.81 11.89 -16.60
CA ILE A 926 -18.39 12.21 -16.38
C ILE A 926 -18.19 13.11 -15.15
N THR A 927 -19.17 13.97 -14.84
CA THR A 927 -19.14 14.89 -13.69
C THR A 927 -19.97 14.39 -12.50
N PHE A 928 -20.28 13.09 -12.44
CA PHE A 928 -21.00 12.46 -11.32
C PHE A 928 -22.42 13.01 -11.05
N GLY A 929 -23.04 13.67 -12.03
CA GLY A 929 -24.41 14.21 -11.97
C GLY A 929 -24.51 15.69 -12.30
N GLU A 930 -23.40 16.45 -12.31
CA GLU A 930 -23.44 17.92 -12.51
C GLU A 930 -23.77 18.39 -13.93
N GLY A 931 -23.90 17.45 -14.87
CA GLY A 931 -24.39 17.69 -16.21
C GLY A 931 -25.90 17.87 -16.35
N TRP A 932 -26.66 17.68 -15.27
CA TRP A 932 -28.07 18.04 -15.21
C TRP A 932 -28.22 19.51 -14.80
N HIS A 933 -27.52 20.40 -15.52
CA HIS A 933 -27.19 21.75 -15.04
C HIS A 933 -28.42 22.66 -14.92
N ASN A 934 -29.30 22.65 -15.92
CA ASN A 934 -30.56 23.39 -15.88
C ASN A 934 -31.53 22.88 -14.77
N ASN A 935 -31.54 21.57 -14.45
CA ASN A 935 -32.29 21.04 -13.29
C ASN A 935 -31.71 21.60 -11.99
N HIS A 936 -30.38 21.65 -11.93
CA HIS A 936 -29.64 22.17 -10.79
C HIS A 936 -29.92 23.66 -10.57
N HIS A 937 -29.86 24.53 -11.58
CA HIS A 937 -30.23 25.96 -11.41
C HIS A 937 -31.71 26.20 -11.16
N ALA A 938 -32.59 25.41 -11.77
CA ALA A 938 -34.02 25.41 -11.47
C ALA A 938 -34.32 25.13 -9.98
N PHE A 939 -33.49 24.31 -9.34
CA PHE A 939 -33.66 23.86 -7.96
C PHE A 939 -32.33 23.81 -7.20
N GLU A 940 -31.62 24.95 -7.12
CA GLU A 940 -30.24 25.04 -6.58
C GLU A 940 -30.06 24.38 -5.20
N TYR A 941 -31.12 24.37 -4.40
CA TYR A 941 -31.14 23.79 -3.06
C TYR A 941 -31.27 22.25 -3.03
N SER A 942 -31.44 21.57 -4.16
CA SER A 942 -31.70 20.13 -4.26
C SER A 942 -30.44 19.29 -4.05
N ALA A 943 -30.56 18.16 -3.34
CA ALA A 943 -29.47 17.18 -3.24
C ALA A 943 -29.36 16.26 -4.48
N ARG A 944 -30.38 16.28 -5.34
CA ARG A 944 -30.54 15.44 -6.53
C ARG A 944 -30.73 16.35 -7.74
N HIS A 945 -29.80 16.33 -8.69
CA HIS A 945 -29.86 17.12 -9.92
C HIS A 945 -30.49 16.30 -11.05
N GLY A 946 -30.30 14.97 -11.05
CA GLY A 946 -31.04 14.08 -11.94
C GLY A 946 -32.42 13.72 -11.38
N HIS A 947 -33.44 14.53 -11.66
CA HIS A 947 -34.81 14.36 -11.12
C HIS A 947 -35.57 13.17 -11.70
N GLU A 948 -35.34 12.85 -12.97
CA GLU A 948 -35.96 11.70 -13.62
C GLU A 948 -35.24 10.38 -13.29
N TRP A 949 -35.92 9.25 -13.49
CA TRP A 949 -35.35 7.92 -13.22
C TRP A 949 -34.17 7.56 -14.16
N TRP A 950 -34.18 8.09 -15.38
CA TRP A 950 -33.13 7.92 -16.39
C TRP A 950 -31.99 8.95 -16.27
N GLN A 951 -32.15 9.97 -15.42
CA GLN A 951 -31.12 10.99 -15.19
C GLN A 951 -30.12 10.50 -14.15
N ILE A 952 -29.11 9.76 -14.62
CA ILE A 952 -28.05 9.17 -13.79
C ILE A 952 -27.30 10.26 -13.03
N ASP A 953 -27.33 10.18 -11.70
CA ASP A 953 -26.78 11.17 -10.77
C ASP A 953 -26.04 10.43 -9.64
N PHE A 954 -24.74 10.20 -9.84
CA PHE A 954 -23.91 9.45 -8.89
C PHE A 954 -23.78 10.18 -7.55
N GLY A 955 -23.65 11.51 -7.56
CA GLY A 955 -23.66 12.37 -6.37
C GLY A 955 -24.90 12.15 -5.50
N TRP A 956 -26.08 12.08 -6.13
CA TRP A 956 -27.33 11.74 -5.43
C TRP A 956 -27.30 10.36 -4.79
N TYR A 957 -26.84 9.32 -5.49
CA TYR A 957 -26.82 7.95 -4.94
C TYR A 957 -25.95 7.85 -3.67
N ILE A 958 -24.85 8.61 -3.61
CA ILE A 958 -23.96 8.69 -2.44
C ILE A 958 -24.65 9.42 -1.29
N ILE A 959 -25.29 10.57 -1.56
CA ILE A 959 -26.03 11.32 -0.54
C ILE A 959 -27.19 10.45 0.00
N LYS A 960 -27.85 9.67 -0.87
CA LYS A 960 -28.90 8.74 -0.49
C LYS A 960 -28.38 7.57 0.37
N PHE A 961 -27.21 7.01 0.04
CA PHE A 961 -26.54 6.03 0.90
C PHE A 961 -26.20 6.62 2.28
N LEU A 962 -25.57 7.80 2.32
CA LEU A 962 -25.27 8.51 3.57
C LEU A 962 -26.54 8.77 4.39
N GLN A 963 -27.68 9.05 3.74
CA GLN A 963 -28.97 9.22 4.41
C GLN A 963 -29.48 7.91 5.03
N VAL A 964 -29.38 6.79 4.30
CA VAL A 964 -29.80 5.46 4.78
C VAL A 964 -28.99 5.01 6.00
N ILE A 965 -27.68 5.29 6.04
CA ILE A 965 -26.82 4.98 7.20
C ILE A 965 -26.84 6.06 8.30
N GLY A 966 -27.77 7.01 8.24
CA GLY A 966 -27.96 8.04 9.28
C GLY A 966 -26.90 9.16 9.33
N LEU A 967 -25.95 9.19 8.38
CA LEU A 967 -24.93 10.24 8.33
C LEU A 967 -25.39 11.50 7.60
N ALA A 968 -26.27 11.41 6.59
CA ALA A 968 -26.87 12.58 5.95
C ALA A 968 -28.28 12.88 6.47
N THR A 969 -28.48 14.11 6.93
CA THR A 969 -29.75 14.61 7.49
C THR A 969 -30.20 15.89 6.76
N CYS A 970 -31.44 16.32 6.96
CA CYS A 970 -32.01 17.52 6.31
C CYS A 970 -31.83 17.53 4.77
N VAL A 971 -31.89 16.37 4.11
CA VAL A 971 -31.75 16.21 2.66
C VAL A 971 -32.93 16.87 1.95
N LYS A 972 -32.65 17.88 1.13
CA LYS A 972 -33.64 18.65 0.37
C LYS A 972 -33.85 18.06 -1.02
N LEU A 973 -35.09 18.09 -1.48
CA LEU A 973 -35.53 17.68 -2.82
C LEU A 973 -36.63 18.66 -3.29
N PRO A 974 -36.88 18.81 -4.61
CA PRO A 974 -38.02 19.56 -5.11
C PRO A 974 -39.34 18.90 -4.68
N SER A 975 -40.37 19.68 -4.35
CA SER A 975 -41.71 19.13 -4.13
C SER A 975 -42.45 18.95 -5.46
N GLN A 976 -43.39 18.01 -5.52
CA GLN A 976 -44.23 17.82 -6.72
C GLN A 976 -44.95 19.12 -7.13
N THR A 977 -45.41 19.92 -6.16
CA THR A 977 -46.01 21.25 -6.41
C THR A 977 -45.05 22.26 -7.03
N HIS A 978 -43.76 22.25 -6.67
CA HIS A 978 -42.77 23.14 -7.30
C HIS A 978 -42.44 22.70 -8.74
N ASN A 979 -42.38 21.39 -9.01
CA ASN A 979 -42.20 20.88 -10.38
C ASN A 979 -43.36 21.31 -11.29
N PHE A 980 -44.61 21.25 -10.81
CA PHE A 980 -45.78 21.74 -11.56
C PHE A 980 -45.83 23.27 -11.71
N ALA A 981 -45.48 24.04 -10.67
CA ALA A 981 -45.45 25.50 -10.75
C ALA A 981 -44.37 26.02 -11.72
N ALA A 982 -43.27 25.29 -11.84
CA ALA A 982 -42.23 25.52 -12.82
C ALA A 982 -42.68 25.23 -14.26
N LEU A 983 -43.26 24.05 -14.50
CA LEU A 983 -43.81 23.65 -15.80
C LEU A 983 -44.93 24.61 -16.29
N ASN A 984 -45.61 25.31 -15.39
CA ASN A 984 -46.62 26.31 -15.75
C ASN A 984 -46.05 27.72 -16.03
N LYS A 985 -44.81 28.03 -15.64
CA LYS A 985 -44.14 29.30 -15.99
C LYS A 985 -43.54 29.32 -17.41
N SER A 986 -43.53 28.18 -18.11
CA SER A 986 -42.97 28.03 -19.45
C SER A 986 -44.03 28.16 -20.57
N LYS A 987 -45.27 28.57 -20.28
CA LYS A 987 -46.21 28.95 -21.34
C LYS A 987 -45.81 30.32 -21.90
N PRO A 988 -45.55 30.44 -23.21
CA PRO A 988 -45.27 31.75 -23.80
C PRO A 988 -46.53 32.62 -23.70
N HIS A 989 -46.35 33.85 -23.21
CA HIS A 989 -47.35 34.90 -23.43
C HIS A 989 -47.29 35.30 -24.90
N LEU A 990 -48.20 34.72 -25.70
CA LEU A 990 -48.56 35.23 -27.01
C LEU A 990 -49.47 36.46 -26.84
N THR A 991 -48.83 37.63 -26.68
CA THR A 991 -49.36 38.98 -26.96
C THR A 991 -48.19 39.90 -27.29
#